data_AF-A0A0D2MFQ6-F1
#
_entry.id   AF-A0A0D2MFQ6-F1
#
_cell.length_a   1.000
_cell.length_b   1.000
_cell.length_c   1.000
_cell.angle_alpha   90.00
_cell.angle_beta   90.00
_cell.angle_gamma   90.00
#
_symmetry.space_group_name_H-M   'P 1'
#
loop_
_entity.id
_entity.type
_entity.pdbx_description
1 polymer ?
#
loop_
_entity_poly.entity_id
_entity_poly.type
_entity_poly.pdbx_seq_one_letter_code
_entity_poly.pdbx_strand_id
1 'polypeptide(L)'
;MEERYRTPVSSGLLWNVNQPAMQLVPRKHAELAPLLARRNALAAHLWQERPPAPPMLQDAFACRRCHSAGVCAAYHAVVEGGTPESSGFEEGHFESLAGHISAPHAAFVAHWMGLVDWEEAGARARRSGMWALPGPEREAQGGCISNLAFSHCPEPASTQDGRVHLYCFVRHQQASAPGPPQHHQLHTQQQQHQHQRQQSHTQQQQEQQQQQQQQQQQSSQGQQQAASLLDLGMAAGDMVLLSVDGLHTAVGRVTVHEVTPSSVVVASRRPVLVERYKAQWRGMGGCGGPAGREQPQQQQDCHLQQQQQQQQQQQQGAALWRLDKDEVASLSVTLRTNLLRIASDGGGGGGGGGRAARLRALIIDLAAPRMHSLAAAALPGGDATTQGAPGDAACSTPGASTGLRLRLRLEAAERYLSGGHGATLNEEQAAAVRRVAGAEDYALVLGMPGTGKTSTIAAAIRALVEGGARVLVSAYTNSAVDNILVKLAQLEVPFVRLGRQATAHPDIHRFMLGGAEYPDRSTPALRALMDSVRVVGVPCLSCNNPLLAGRHFDVAVVDEAGQITLPAVLAPLMISSSFVLVGDHYQLSPLVVSPRAAEGGLGVSLFRRLCEAQPQAVTALQRQYRMCAAIMALPNALVYSGRLAAGSAAVAGAELTLPRPEALARHPAWLRPLMAPAVRVAFLDTDPTDADVAPCGEVQLREGTTNPGEAAAVAALAAALLDAGVAPGEIGVVSPYRAQVGARWLGVGLWMWGLDSTVG
;
A
#
# COMPACT_ATOMS: atom_id res chain seq x y z
N MET A 1 7.69 12.05 27.69
CA MET A 1 9.07 12.49 27.98
C MET A 1 9.73 11.56 28.97
N GLU A 2 9.12 11.28 30.12
CA GLU A 2 9.66 10.33 31.12
C GLU A 2 9.95 8.95 30.52
N GLU A 3 9.08 8.44 29.66
CA GLU A 3 9.31 7.20 28.91
C GLU A 3 10.56 7.24 28.01
N ARG A 4 10.84 8.40 27.40
CA ARG A 4 11.98 8.59 26.47
C ARG A 4 13.30 8.90 27.18
N TYR A 5 13.24 9.60 28.32
CA TYR A 5 14.42 10.06 29.06
C TYR A 5 14.68 9.25 30.33
N ARG A 6 13.77 8.34 30.70
CA ARG A 6 13.75 7.56 31.95
C ARG A 6 14.06 8.37 33.21
N THR A 7 13.75 9.66 33.15
CA THR A 7 13.94 10.63 34.21
C THR A 7 12.64 11.38 34.42
N PRO A 8 12.23 11.61 35.68
CA PRO A 8 11.03 12.35 35.97
C PRO A 8 11.19 13.80 35.49
N VAL A 9 10.21 14.28 34.72
CA VAL A 9 10.21 15.65 34.20
C VAL A 9 9.28 16.47 35.07
N SER A 10 9.87 17.38 35.86
CA SER A 10 9.14 18.19 36.86
C SER A 10 8.43 19.41 36.26
N SER A 11 8.81 19.88 35.08
CA SER A 11 8.22 21.07 34.43
C SER A 11 8.45 21.06 32.92
N GLY A 12 7.57 21.74 32.18
CA GLY A 12 7.73 22.06 30.77
C GLY A 12 7.88 23.58 30.55
N LEU A 13 8.27 23.98 29.34
CA LEU A 13 8.35 25.38 28.94
C LEU A 13 7.32 25.63 27.83
N LEU A 14 6.47 26.63 28.02
CA LEU A 14 5.57 27.14 27.00
C LEU A 14 6.16 28.44 26.45
N TRP A 15 6.52 28.41 25.17
CA TRP A 15 7.02 29.59 24.45
C TRP A 15 5.94 30.08 23.50
N ASN A 16 5.41 31.28 23.74
CA ASN A 16 4.50 31.91 22.81
C ASN A 16 5.32 32.60 21.71
N VAL A 17 5.07 32.27 20.44
CA VAL A 17 5.83 32.86 19.34
C VAL A 17 5.42 34.32 19.10
N ASN A 18 4.16 34.67 19.41
CA ASN A 18 3.60 36.00 19.18
C ASN A 18 3.90 36.98 20.33
N GLN A 19 4.26 36.45 21.50
CA GLN A 19 4.66 37.24 22.67
C GLN A 19 5.96 36.62 23.18
N PRO A 20 7.12 37.30 23.15
CA PRO A 20 8.43 36.74 23.49
C PRO A 20 8.58 36.49 25.00
N ALA A 21 7.66 35.72 25.56
CA ALA A 21 7.55 35.34 26.96
C ALA A 21 7.63 33.82 27.04
N MET A 22 8.56 33.35 27.87
CA MET A 22 8.66 31.95 28.24
C MET A 22 7.94 31.74 29.55
N GLN A 23 6.97 30.83 29.56
CA GLN A 23 6.24 30.46 30.76
C GLN A 23 6.67 29.06 31.21
N LEU A 24 7.08 28.95 32.47
CA LEU A 24 7.32 27.65 33.09
C LEU A 24 5.97 27.02 33.45
N VAL A 25 5.73 25.80 32.96
CA VAL A 25 4.52 25.03 33.24
C VAL A 25 4.91 23.86 34.16
N PRO A 26 4.74 24.00 35.49
CA PRO A 26 5.11 22.96 36.43
C PRO A 26 4.19 21.74 36.30
N ARG A 27 4.75 20.54 36.49
CA ARG A 27 3.97 19.30 36.56
C ARG A 27 3.20 19.26 37.89
N LYS A 28 1.90 19.56 37.86
CA LYS A 28 1.03 19.43 39.03
C LYS A 28 0.27 18.12 38.99
N HIS A 29 0.40 17.30 40.03
CA HIS A 29 -0.33 16.02 40.12
C HIS A 29 -1.85 16.21 40.03
N ALA A 30 -2.37 17.30 40.59
CA ALA A 30 -3.79 17.68 40.52
C ALA A 30 -4.30 17.95 39.08
N GLU A 31 -3.43 18.31 38.14
CA GLU A 31 -3.79 18.51 36.72
C GLU A 31 -3.62 17.23 35.90
N LEU A 32 -2.70 16.34 36.31
CA LEU A 32 -2.45 15.07 35.59
C LEU A 32 -3.60 14.08 35.72
N ALA A 33 -4.16 13.94 36.93
CA ALA A 33 -5.26 13.01 37.17
C ALA A 33 -6.47 13.27 36.23
N PRO A 34 -7.02 14.49 36.10
CA PRO A 34 -8.13 14.76 35.19
C PRO A 34 -7.72 14.63 33.71
N LEU A 35 -6.49 14.97 33.32
CA LEU A 35 -6.00 14.79 31.95
C LEU A 35 -5.93 13.30 31.58
N LEU A 36 -5.41 12.46 32.47
CA LEU A 36 -5.38 11.00 32.29
C LEU A 36 -6.79 10.41 32.26
N ALA A 37 -7.69 10.89 33.13
CA ALA A 37 -9.10 10.49 33.10
C ALA A 37 -9.76 10.84 31.76
N ARG A 38 -9.54 12.05 31.22
CA ARG A 38 -10.05 12.45 29.90
C ARG A 38 -9.44 11.65 28.75
N ARG A 39 -8.13 11.36 28.81
CA ARG A 39 -7.47 10.45 27.87
C ARG A 39 -8.11 9.06 27.89
N ASN A 40 -8.36 8.51 29.09
CA ASN A 40 -8.95 7.19 29.24
C ASN A 40 -10.38 7.16 28.70
N ALA A 41 -11.18 8.21 28.96
CA ALA A 41 -12.51 8.36 28.38
C ALA A 41 -12.45 8.35 26.85
N LEU A 42 -11.54 9.12 26.24
CA LEU A 42 -11.36 9.14 24.78
C LEU A 42 -10.89 7.78 24.24
N ALA A 43 -9.93 7.14 24.91
CA ALA A 43 -9.41 5.82 24.52
C ALA A 43 -10.50 4.75 24.57
N ALA A 44 -11.40 4.79 25.55
CA ALA A 44 -12.53 3.87 25.67
C ALA A 44 -13.52 3.97 24.50
N HIS A 45 -13.68 5.16 23.90
CA HIS A 45 -14.47 5.29 22.66
C HIS A 45 -13.72 4.65 21.51
N LEU A 46 -12.43 4.96 21.34
CA LEU A 46 -11.60 4.48 20.22
C LEU A 46 -11.33 2.97 20.22
N TRP A 47 -11.37 2.30 21.38
CA TRP A 47 -11.01 0.88 21.51
C TRP A 47 -12.13 -0.10 21.18
N GLN A 48 -13.37 0.38 21.01
CA GLN A 48 -14.50 -0.48 20.62
C GLN A 48 -14.36 -0.89 19.15
N GLU A 49 -14.91 -2.06 18.79
CA GLU A 49 -14.91 -2.57 17.41
C GLU A 49 -15.64 -1.61 16.46
N ARG A 50 -16.73 -0.99 16.95
CA ARG A 50 -17.43 0.13 16.32
C ARG A 50 -17.44 1.29 17.32
N PRO A 51 -16.45 2.19 17.28
CA PRO A 51 -16.35 3.26 18.25
C PRO A 51 -17.51 4.24 18.07
N PRO A 52 -18.50 4.33 18.99
CA PRO A 52 -19.45 5.42 18.94
C PRO A 52 -18.68 6.73 19.09
N ALA A 53 -19.14 7.79 18.41
CA ALA A 53 -18.53 9.09 18.67
C ALA A 53 -18.81 9.48 20.13
N PRO A 54 -17.94 10.31 20.74
CA PRO A 54 -18.31 10.96 21.99
C PRO A 54 -19.66 11.66 21.83
N PRO A 55 -20.48 11.71 22.89
CA PRO A 55 -21.78 12.37 22.82
C PRO A 55 -21.61 13.82 22.35
N MET A 56 -22.57 14.30 21.57
CA MET A 56 -22.64 15.69 21.11
C MET A 56 -22.49 16.64 22.31
N LEU A 57 -21.73 17.72 22.13
CA LEU A 57 -21.32 18.62 23.22
C LEU A 57 -22.50 19.36 23.89
N GLN A 58 -23.66 19.44 23.23
CA GLN A 58 -24.85 20.18 23.68
C GLN A 58 -24.56 21.64 24.02
N ASP A 59 -23.60 22.27 23.33
CA ASP A 59 -23.20 23.66 23.52
C ASP A 59 -23.23 24.39 22.18
N ALA A 60 -24.30 25.15 21.97
CA ALA A 60 -24.53 25.93 20.75
C ALA A 60 -23.37 26.88 20.41
N PHE A 61 -22.78 27.54 21.42
CA PHE A 61 -21.70 28.51 21.22
C PHE A 61 -20.39 27.82 20.78
N ALA A 62 -20.05 26.71 21.43
CA ALA A 62 -18.89 25.92 21.05
C ALA A 62 -19.07 25.26 19.68
N CYS A 63 -20.25 24.69 19.42
CA CYS A 63 -20.59 24.05 18.14
C CYS A 63 -20.54 25.04 16.97
N ARG A 64 -20.99 26.28 17.17
CA ARG A 64 -20.96 27.34 16.14
C ARG A 64 -19.55 27.68 15.67
N ARG A 65 -18.53 27.54 16.52
CA ARG A 65 -17.12 27.83 16.19
C ARG A 65 -16.31 26.56 15.89
N CYS A 66 -16.98 25.41 15.86
CA CYS A 66 -16.33 24.13 15.61
C CYS A 66 -16.03 23.96 14.12
N HIS A 67 -14.74 23.84 13.78
CA HIS A 67 -14.29 23.57 12.40
C HIS A 67 -14.79 22.23 11.86
N SER A 68 -15.20 21.31 12.75
CA SER A 68 -15.71 19.99 12.40
C SER A 68 -17.23 19.93 12.37
N ALA A 69 -17.96 21.05 12.53
CA ALA A 69 -19.42 21.08 12.65
C ALA A 69 -20.13 20.33 11.50
N GLY A 70 -19.73 20.56 10.25
CA GLY A 70 -20.32 19.88 9.09
C GLY A 70 -20.11 18.36 9.09
N VAL A 71 -18.89 17.90 9.38
CA VAL A 71 -18.57 16.46 9.47
C VAL A 71 -19.26 15.83 10.68
N CYS A 72 -19.34 16.55 11.80
CA CYS A 72 -20.02 16.13 13.02
C CYS A 72 -21.52 15.97 12.81
N ALA A 73 -22.18 16.95 12.20
CA ALA A 73 -23.60 16.91 11.88
C ALA A 73 -23.93 15.77 10.91
N ALA A 74 -23.11 15.61 9.86
CA ALA A 74 -23.28 14.51 8.90
C ALA A 74 -23.09 13.14 9.57
N TYR A 75 -22.07 12.98 10.42
CA TYR A 75 -21.86 11.72 11.16
C TYR A 75 -23.03 11.43 12.10
N HIS A 76 -23.48 12.42 12.87
CA HIS A 76 -24.60 12.29 13.79
C HIS A 76 -25.89 11.89 13.06
N ALA A 77 -26.21 12.55 11.94
CA ALA A 77 -27.37 12.24 11.13
C ALA A 77 -27.30 10.83 10.49
N VAL A 78 -26.14 10.45 9.96
CA VAL A 78 -25.98 9.25 9.14
C VAL A 78 -25.74 8.00 9.98
N VAL A 79 -24.84 8.07 10.94
CA VAL A 79 -24.34 6.91 11.70
C VAL A 79 -25.12 6.73 13.00
N GLU A 80 -25.45 7.84 13.67
CA GLU A 80 -26.10 7.81 14.99
C GLU A 80 -27.62 7.98 14.91
N GLY A 81 -28.17 8.32 13.73
CA GLY A 81 -29.59 8.59 13.55
C GLY A 81 -30.07 9.84 14.30
N GLY A 82 -29.15 10.78 14.56
CA GLY A 82 -29.40 11.98 15.33
C GLY A 82 -30.29 12.99 14.62
N THR A 83 -31.03 13.76 15.41
CA THR A 83 -31.99 14.78 14.99
C THR A 83 -31.49 16.19 15.38
N PRO A 84 -32.13 17.26 14.90
CA PRO A 84 -31.82 18.62 15.36
C PRO A 84 -31.85 18.74 16.89
N GLU A 85 -32.82 18.10 17.55
CA GLU A 85 -33.01 18.12 18.99
C GLU A 85 -31.89 17.40 19.75
N SER A 86 -31.34 16.31 19.21
CA SER A 86 -30.23 15.59 19.84
C SER A 86 -28.86 16.18 19.52
N SER A 87 -28.79 17.13 18.58
CA SER A 87 -27.53 17.65 18.06
C SER A 87 -26.89 18.74 18.94
N GLY A 88 -27.72 19.52 19.64
CA GLY A 88 -27.26 20.66 20.43
C GLY A 88 -26.74 21.85 19.60
N PHE A 89 -27.02 21.89 18.30
CA PHE A 89 -26.79 23.07 17.46
C PHE A 89 -27.83 24.17 17.74
N GLU A 90 -27.53 25.41 17.34
CA GLU A 90 -28.54 26.47 17.24
C GLU A 90 -29.64 26.04 16.26
N GLU A 91 -30.87 26.48 16.51
CA GLU A 91 -32.05 26.15 15.71
C GLU A 91 -31.81 26.40 14.21
N GLY A 92 -32.12 25.42 13.35
CA GLY A 92 -31.93 25.48 11.91
C GLY A 92 -30.50 25.21 11.40
N HIS A 93 -29.48 25.22 12.27
CA HIS A 93 -28.09 25.00 11.85
C HIS A 93 -27.84 23.52 11.51
N PHE A 94 -28.42 22.57 12.26
CA PHE A 94 -28.29 21.15 11.93
C PHE A 94 -28.94 20.81 10.59
N GLU A 95 -30.15 21.32 10.34
CA GLU A 95 -30.89 21.13 9.09
C GLU A 95 -30.15 21.73 7.90
N SER A 96 -29.48 22.88 8.09
CA SER A 96 -28.64 23.46 7.03
C SER A 96 -27.46 22.55 6.65
N LEU A 97 -26.94 21.76 7.59
CA LEU A 97 -25.77 20.90 7.40
C LEU A 97 -26.12 19.47 6.96
N ALA A 98 -27.24 18.93 7.44
CA ALA A 98 -27.59 17.50 7.28
C ALA A 98 -29.02 17.27 6.77
N GLY A 99 -29.88 18.29 6.68
CA GLY A 99 -31.28 18.12 6.28
C GLY A 99 -31.50 17.66 4.83
N HIS A 100 -30.49 17.79 3.98
CA HIS A 100 -30.52 17.30 2.59
C HIS A 100 -30.20 15.79 2.47
N ILE A 101 -29.77 15.15 3.56
CA ILE A 101 -29.38 13.73 3.56
C ILE A 101 -30.64 12.89 3.68
N SER A 102 -30.96 12.15 2.63
CA SER A 102 -32.11 11.24 2.64
C SER A 102 -31.81 9.98 3.46
N ALA A 103 -32.85 9.30 3.97
CA ALA A 103 -32.69 8.05 4.72
C ALA A 103 -31.97 6.93 3.91
N PRO A 104 -32.25 6.72 2.60
CA PRO A 104 -31.47 5.79 1.79
C PRO A 104 -29.98 6.16 1.67
N HIS A 105 -29.67 7.45 1.53
CA HIS A 105 -28.28 7.93 1.47
C HIS A 105 -27.57 7.74 2.80
N ALA A 106 -28.24 8.00 3.92
CA ALA A 106 -27.72 7.74 5.26
C ALA A 106 -27.46 6.23 5.47
N ALA A 107 -28.42 5.37 5.16
CA ALA A 107 -28.27 3.92 5.29
C ALA A 107 -27.09 3.38 4.47
N PHE A 108 -26.92 3.88 3.22
CA PHE A 108 -25.78 3.53 2.38
C PHE A 108 -24.46 3.91 3.05
N VAL A 109 -24.32 5.17 3.47
CA VAL A 109 -23.06 5.65 4.05
C VAL A 109 -22.75 4.95 5.38
N ALA A 110 -23.74 4.75 6.24
CA ALA A 110 -23.60 4.02 7.50
C ALA A 110 -23.16 2.57 7.28
N HIS A 111 -23.73 1.88 6.28
CA HIS A 111 -23.32 0.53 5.89
C HIS A 111 -21.83 0.48 5.54
N TRP A 112 -21.38 1.30 4.59
CA TRP A 112 -19.98 1.33 4.16
C TRP A 112 -19.02 1.77 5.27
N MET A 113 -19.43 2.69 6.16
CA MET A 113 -18.62 3.05 7.33
C MET A 113 -18.43 1.85 8.26
N GLY A 114 -19.49 1.10 8.53
CA GLY A 114 -19.43 -0.11 9.34
C GLY A 114 -18.53 -1.21 8.74
N LEU A 115 -18.45 -1.32 7.40
CA LEU A 115 -17.51 -2.24 6.75
C LEU A 115 -16.05 -1.80 6.93
N VAL A 116 -15.77 -0.49 6.81
CA VAL A 116 -14.44 0.07 7.05
C VAL A 116 -14.02 -0.13 8.52
N ASP A 117 -14.95 -0.02 9.46
CA ASP A 117 -14.69 -0.31 10.88
C ASP A 117 -14.29 -1.78 11.09
N TRP A 118 -14.99 -2.73 10.46
CA TRP A 118 -14.65 -4.14 10.53
C TRP A 118 -13.27 -4.46 9.93
N GLU A 119 -12.91 -3.82 8.82
CA GLU A 119 -11.60 -3.98 8.21
C GLU A 119 -10.48 -3.40 9.10
N GLU A 120 -10.71 -2.23 9.70
CA GLU A 120 -9.75 -1.60 10.60
C GLU A 120 -9.58 -2.39 11.91
N ALA A 121 -10.65 -2.96 12.46
CA ALA A 121 -10.58 -3.75 13.69
C ALA A 121 -9.59 -4.92 13.57
N GLY A 122 -9.62 -5.64 12.43
CA GLY A 122 -8.65 -6.72 12.16
C GLY A 122 -7.21 -6.23 12.07
N ALA A 123 -6.98 -5.06 11.47
CA ALA A 123 -5.66 -4.45 11.43
C ALA A 123 -5.17 -3.94 12.79
N ARG A 124 -6.07 -3.43 13.63
CA ARG A 124 -5.75 -2.91 14.97
C ARG A 124 -5.20 -4.00 15.89
N ALA A 125 -5.72 -5.23 15.79
CA ALA A 125 -5.21 -6.38 16.53
C ALA A 125 -3.73 -6.69 16.21
N ARG A 126 -3.32 -6.57 14.93
CA ARG A 126 -1.90 -6.73 14.54
C ARG A 126 -1.00 -5.61 15.07
N ARG A 127 -1.57 -4.41 15.27
CA ARG A 127 -0.85 -3.22 15.72
C ARG A 127 -0.47 -3.27 17.21
N SER A 128 -1.34 -3.79 18.07
CA SER A 128 -1.01 -3.96 19.51
C SER A 128 0.20 -4.87 19.71
N GLY A 129 0.38 -5.86 18.82
CA GLY A 129 1.56 -6.73 18.77
C GLY A 129 2.89 -5.99 18.62
N MET A 130 2.94 -4.79 18.02
CA MET A 130 4.17 -3.98 17.97
C MET A 130 4.74 -3.71 19.36
N TRP A 131 3.88 -3.47 20.34
CA TRP A 131 4.31 -3.10 21.69
C TRP A 131 4.27 -4.27 22.66
N ALA A 132 3.44 -5.27 22.38
CA ALA A 132 3.20 -6.41 23.25
C ALA A 132 4.13 -7.61 23.00
N LEU A 133 4.69 -7.76 21.79
CA LEU A 133 5.50 -8.92 21.42
C LEU A 133 7.00 -8.58 21.29
N PRO A 134 7.91 -9.47 21.71
CA PRO A 134 9.33 -9.38 21.40
C PRO A 134 9.60 -9.39 19.89
N GLY A 135 10.72 -8.79 19.46
CA GLY A 135 11.11 -8.70 18.05
C GLY A 135 11.05 -10.02 17.27
N PRO A 136 11.67 -11.12 17.75
CA PRO A 136 11.68 -12.40 17.04
C PRO A 136 10.29 -13.05 16.90
N GLU A 137 9.44 -12.94 17.93
CA GLU A 137 8.08 -13.48 17.90
C GLU A 137 7.19 -12.71 16.91
N ARG A 138 7.38 -11.38 16.84
CA ARG A 138 6.66 -10.54 15.88
C ARG A 138 7.16 -10.74 14.45
N GLU A 139 8.46 -10.94 14.27
CA GLU A 139 9.05 -11.28 12.97
C GLU A 139 8.47 -12.59 12.42
N ALA A 140 8.29 -13.61 13.28
CA ALA A 140 7.63 -14.87 12.92
C ALA A 140 6.12 -14.74 12.61
N GLN A 141 5.51 -13.57 12.87
CA GLN A 141 4.13 -13.25 12.49
C GLN A 141 4.05 -12.39 11.21
N GLY A 142 5.21 -12.01 10.63
CA GLY A 142 5.32 -11.15 9.45
C GLY A 142 5.20 -9.64 9.73
N GLY A 143 5.70 -8.82 8.80
CA GLY A 143 5.59 -7.35 8.88
C GLY A 143 6.51 -6.70 9.93
N CYS A 144 7.57 -7.41 10.33
CA CYS A 144 8.57 -6.96 11.30
C CYS A 144 9.96 -7.43 10.85
N ILE A 145 10.97 -6.57 10.98
CA ILE A 145 12.38 -6.96 10.90
C ILE A 145 13.02 -6.60 12.23
N SER A 146 13.42 -7.60 12.99
CA SER A 146 14.02 -7.45 14.32
C SER A 146 15.53 -7.71 14.31
N ASN A 147 16.17 -7.50 15.48
CA ASN A 147 17.60 -7.78 15.68
C ASN A 147 18.51 -7.06 14.67
N LEU A 148 18.22 -5.78 14.40
CA LEU A 148 18.99 -4.96 13.47
C LEU A 148 20.07 -4.17 14.22
N ALA A 149 21.29 -4.14 13.70
CA ALA A 149 22.34 -3.23 14.13
C ALA A 149 22.44 -2.07 13.15
N PHE A 150 22.64 -0.86 13.67
CA PHE A 150 22.94 0.29 12.83
C PHE A 150 24.31 0.14 12.18
N SER A 151 24.35 0.23 10.86
CA SER A 151 25.57 0.29 10.06
C SER A 151 25.71 1.69 9.44
N HIS A 152 26.93 2.19 9.31
CA HIS A 152 27.16 3.49 8.67
C HIS A 152 26.76 3.39 7.19
N CYS A 153 25.90 4.29 6.71
CA CYS A 153 25.66 4.42 5.27
C CYS A 153 26.97 4.92 4.60
N PRO A 154 27.42 4.34 3.47
CA PRO A 154 28.30 5.08 2.58
C PRO A 154 27.62 6.40 2.21
N GLU A 155 28.41 7.48 2.15
CA GLU A 155 28.00 8.89 2.24
C GLU A 155 26.57 9.23 1.78
N PRO A 156 25.88 10.16 2.48
CA PRO A 156 24.57 10.58 2.04
C PRO A 156 24.71 11.15 0.63
N ALA A 157 24.11 10.49 -0.35
CA ALA A 157 23.63 11.19 -1.52
C ALA A 157 22.64 12.21 -0.97
N SER A 158 23.12 13.42 -0.67
CA SER A 158 22.27 14.57 -0.50
C SER A 158 21.54 14.67 -1.84
N THR A 159 20.31 14.16 -1.88
CA THR A 159 19.38 14.68 -2.88
C THR A 159 19.42 16.19 -2.73
N GLN A 160 19.38 16.92 -3.84
CA GLN A 160 19.55 18.38 -3.91
C GLN A 160 18.60 19.17 -2.96
N ASP A 161 17.68 18.49 -2.27
CA ASP A 161 16.72 18.94 -1.26
C ASP A 161 17.19 19.03 0.20
N GLY A 162 18.36 18.52 0.57
CA GLY A 162 18.98 18.80 1.88
C GLY A 162 18.17 18.49 3.17
N ARG A 163 17.18 17.59 3.17
CA ARG A 163 16.36 17.29 4.38
C ARG A 163 16.00 15.82 4.62
N VAL A 164 16.62 14.87 3.92
CA VAL A 164 16.37 13.44 4.14
C VAL A 164 17.65 12.79 4.66
N HIS A 165 17.56 12.17 5.82
CA HIS A 165 18.63 11.42 6.46
C HIS A 165 18.43 9.93 6.17
N LEU A 166 19.46 9.29 5.61
CA LEU A 166 19.48 7.85 5.35
C LEU A 166 20.16 7.11 6.50
N TYR A 167 19.62 5.96 6.88
CA TYR A 167 20.14 5.09 7.92
C TYR A 167 20.16 3.66 7.40
N CYS A 168 21.33 3.02 7.43
CA CYS A 168 21.49 1.61 7.05
C CYS A 168 21.44 0.72 8.30
N PHE A 169 20.72 -0.38 8.18
CA PHE A 169 20.62 -1.39 9.21
C PHE A 169 20.94 -2.76 8.63
N VAL A 170 21.69 -3.57 9.39
CA VAL A 170 22.07 -4.93 9.03
C VAL A 170 21.67 -5.89 10.14
N ARG A 171 21.39 -7.16 9.82
CA ARG A 171 21.05 -8.15 10.84
C ARG A 171 22.24 -8.40 11.76
N HIS A 172 22.06 -8.25 13.07
CA HIS A 172 23.11 -8.49 14.05
C HIS A 172 23.36 -10.00 14.17
N GLN A 173 24.54 -10.45 13.74
CA GLN A 173 24.98 -11.82 13.94
C GLN A 173 25.32 -12.00 15.43
N GLN A 174 24.56 -12.80 16.16
CA GLN A 174 24.97 -13.19 17.51
C GLN A 174 26.22 -14.07 17.36
N ALA A 175 27.34 -13.63 17.95
CA ALA A 175 28.41 -14.58 18.27
C ALA A 175 27.81 -15.59 19.25
N SER A 176 27.89 -16.88 18.92
CA SER A 176 27.52 -17.97 19.82
C SER A 176 28.14 -17.73 21.19
N ALA A 177 27.32 -17.62 22.24
CA ALA A 177 27.82 -17.50 23.60
C ALA A 177 28.78 -18.67 23.88
N PRO A 178 29.98 -18.45 24.45
CA PRO A 178 30.76 -19.55 24.99
C PRO A 178 29.91 -20.21 26.07
N GLY A 179 29.74 -21.52 25.99
CA GLY A 179 29.07 -22.30 27.03
C GLY A 179 29.69 -22.05 28.41
N PRO A 180 28.98 -22.35 29.51
CA PRO A 180 29.47 -22.06 30.85
C PRO A 180 30.84 -22.71 31.08
N PRO A 181 31.81 -22.01 31.71
CA PRO A 181 33.13 -22.57 31.94
C PRO A 181 33.03 -23.78 32.86
N GLN A 182 33.54 -24.92 32.38
CA GLN A 182 33.68 -26.14 33.17
C GLN A 182 34.77 -25.93 34.23
N HIS A 183 34.39 -25.53 35.44
CA HIS A 183 35.28 -25.61 36.60
C HIS A 183 35.29 -27.06 37.12
N HIS A 184 36.37 -27.77 36.82
CA HIS A 184 36.69 -29.04 37.48
C HIS A 184 37.44 -28.78 38.80
N GLN A 185 36.85 -29.32 39.88
CA GLN A 185 37.47 -29.93 41.07
C GLN A 185 38.38 -29.09 41.98
N LEU A 186 38.03 -29.06 43.27
CA LEU A 186 38.89 -29.51 44.39
C LEU A 186 38.11 -29.50 45.73
N HIS A 187 38.37 -30.53 46.55
CA HIS A 187 37.77 -30.88 47.85
C HIS A 187 36.35 -31.49 47.77
N THR A 188 36.08 -32.70 48.27
CA THR A 188 36.55 -33.28 49.55
C THR A 188 36.51 -34.81 49.48
N GLN A 189 37.56 -35.45 49.98
CA GLN A 189 37.57 -36.88 50.33
C GLN A 189 36.58 -37.15 51.47
N GLN A 190 35.89 -38.30 51.39
CA GLN A 190 35.72 -39.31 52.45
C GLN A 190 34.31 -39.93 52.44
N GLN A 191 34.30 -41.27 52.53
CA GLN A 191 33.19 -42.14 52.94
C GLN A 191 32.06 -42.29 51.90
N GLN A 192 31.60 -43.47 51.49
CA GLN A 192 31.57 -44.79 52.12
C GLN A 192 31.47 -45.90 51.05
N HIS A 193 31.94 -47.06 51.47
CA HIS A 193 31.92 -48.34 50.77
C HIS A 193 30.53 -48.88 50.40
N GLN A 194 30.55 -49.81 49.43
CA GLN A 194 29.68 -50.98 49.29
C GLN A 194 28.27 -50.81 48.66
N HIS A 195 28.15 -51.08 47.35
CA HIS A 195 27.58 -52.35 46.86
C HIS A 195 27.64 -52.45 45.33
N GLN A 196 28.43 -53.41 44.84
CA GLN A 196 28.19 -54.04 43.55
C GLN A 196 26.97 -54.96 43.69
N ARG A 197 25.97 -54.78 42.83
CA ARG A 197 25.30 -55.85 42.03
C ARG A 197 23.95 -55.34 41.53
N GLN A 198 23.90 -55.05 40.23
CA GLN A 198 22.91 -55.53 39.25
C GLN A 198 22.83 -54.51 38.10
N GLN A 199 23.57 -54.82 37.05
CA GLN A 199 23.41 -54.25 35.72
C GLN A 199 22.29 -55.03 35.02
N SER A 200 21.26 -54.31 34.56
CA SER A 200 20.46 -54.66 33.38
C SER A 200 19.37 -53.62 33.03
N HIS A 201 19.26 -52.50 33.75
CA HIS A 201 18.30 -51.42 33.40
C HIS A 201 18.94 -50.07 33.03
N THR A 202 20.25 -49.90 33.20
CA THR A 202 20.90 -48.58 33.04
C THR A 202 21.44 -48.31 31.63
N GLN A 203 21.56 -49.34 30.79
CA GLN A 203 22.14 -49.20 29.44
C GLN A 203 21.12 -48.66 28.42
N GLN A 204 19.84 -49.07 28.50
CA GLN A 204 18.78 -48.52 27.64
C GLN A 204 18.39 -47.07 28.00
N GLN A 205 18.50 -46.67 29.26
CA GLN A 205 18.23 -45.27 29.66
C GLN A 205 19.35 -44.32 29.25
N GLN A 206 20.61 -44.78 29.22
CA GLN A 206 21.73 -43.96 28.74
C GLN A 206 21.73 -43.81 27.21
N GLU A 207 21.34 -44.83 26.46
CA GLU A 207 21.18 -44.72 24.99
C GLU A 207 19.99 -43.85 24.59
N GLN A 208 18.85 -43.93 25.31
CA GLN A 208 17.72 -43.03 25.08
C GLN A 208 18.02 -41.57 25.45
N GLN A 209 18.80 -41.32 26.52
CA GLN A 209 19.24 -39.97 26.87
C GLN A 209 20.27 -39.41 25.89
N GLN A 210 21.16 -40.25 25.34
CA GLN A 210 22.08 -39.82 24.28
C GLN A 210 21.37 -39.57 22.95
N GLN A 211 20.36 -40.36 22.58
CA GLN A 211 19.53 -40.09 21.39
C GLN A 211 18.64 -38.86 21.55
N GLN A 212 18.09 -38.60 22.75
CA GLN A 212 17.36 -37.36 23.02
C GLN A 212 18.27 -36.14 23.04
N GLN A 213 19.50 -36.25 23.56
CA GLN A 213 20.48 -35.16 23.50
C GLN A 213 21.00 -34.93 22.07
N GLN A 214 21.18 -35.98 21.25
CA GLN A 214 21.53 -35.83 19.84
C GLN A 214 20.38 -35.28 19.00
N GLN A 215 19.11 -35.64 19.27
CA GLN A 215 17.94 -35.01 18.62
C GLN A 215 17.73 -33.56 19.08
N GLN A 216 18.05 -33.20 20.32
CA GLN A 216 18.04 -31.80 20.79
C GLN A 216 19.22 -30.97 20.25
N GLN A 217 20.37 -31.60 19.97
CA GLN A 217 21.50 -30.94 19.30
C GLN A 217 21.32 -30.83 17.77
N GLN A 218 20.61 -31.77 17.13
CA GLN A 218 20.29 -31.67 15.69
C GLN A 218 19.12 -30.72 15.40
N SER A 219 18.16 -30.58 16.32
CA SER A 219 17.09 -29.57 16.19
C SER A 219 17.56 -28.13 16.44
N SER A 220 18.68 -27.93 17.12
CA SER A 220 19.29 -26.59 17.33
C SER A 220 20.28 -26.18 16.24
N GLN A 221 20.80 -27.12 15.43
CA GLN A 221 21.67 -26.81 14.27
C GLN A 221 20.91 -26.51 12.97
N GLY A 222 19.60 -26.81 12.90
CA GLY A 222 18.77 -26.57 11.71
C GLY A 222 18.09 -25.18 11.62
N GLN A 223 18.24 -24.30 12.62
CA GLN A 223 17.44 -23.07 12.74
C GLN A 223 18.20 -21.73 12.61
N GLN A 224 19.47 -21.72 12.20
CA GLN A 224 20.27 -20.48 12.10
C GLN A 224 20.97 -20.28 10.75
N GLN A 225 20.29 -20.54 9.64
CA GLN A 225 20.65 -19.88 8.38
C GLN A 225 19.77 -18.65 8.21
N ALA A 226 20.39 -17.46 8.20
CA ALA A 226 19.70 -16.19 8.12
C ALA A 226 18.72 -16.17 6.93
N ALA A 227 17.43 -16.02 7.24
CA ALA A 227 16.41 -15.65 6.26
C ALA A 227 16.87 -14.36 5.56
N SER A 228 16.71 -14.29 4.24
CA SER A 228 17.04 -13.07 3.49
C SER A 228 16.13 -11.96 4.00
N LEU A 229 16.65 -10.73 4.19
CA LEU A 229 15.78 -9.61 4.59
C LEU A 229 14.69 -9.30 3.55
N LEU A 230 14.84 -9.78 2.31
CA LEU A 230 13.83 -9.72 1.27
C LEU A 230 12.58 -10.58 1.58
N ASP A 231 12.74 -11.64 2.37
CA ASP A 231 11.66 -12.59 2.67
C ASP A 231 10.68 -12.05 3.73
N LEU A 232 11.00 -10.91 4.36
CA LEU A 232 10.26 -10.36 5.52
C LEU A 232 9.15 -9.35 5.17
N GLY A 233 8.81 -9.22 3.87
CA GLY A 233 7.59 -8.50 3.43
C GLY A 233 7.63 -6.96 3.50
N MET A 234 8.83 -6.37 3.49
CA MET A 234 9.04 -4.92 3.38
C MET A 234 9.60 -4.55 2.01
N ALA A 235 9.06 -3.51 1.38
CA ALA A 235 9.51 -3.01 0.09
C ALA A 235 9.93 -1.53 0.15
N ALA A 236 10.74 -1.10 -0.82
CA ALA A 236 11.06 0.31 -1.00
C ALA A 236 9.77 1.15 -1.12
N GLY A 237 9.68 2.23 -0.36
CA GLY A 237 8.51 3.10 -0.25
C GLY A 237 7.59 2.82 0.94
N ASP A 238 7.72 1.65 1.59
CA ASP A 238 6.90 1.30 2.76
C ASP A 238 7.13 2.26 3.93
N MET A 239 6.05 2.62 4.62
CA MET A 239 6.11 3.37 5.87
C MET A 239 6.28 2.38 7.03
N VAL A 240 7.35 2.56 7.78
CA VAL A 240 7.68 1.69 8.91
C VAL A 240 7.96 2.52 10.16
N LEU A 241 7.70 1.92 11.31
CA LEU A 241 8.03 2.47 12.60
C LEU A 241 9.41 1.93 13.00
N LEU A 242 10.36 2.85 13.21
CA LEU A 242 11.67 2.51 13.77
C LEU A 242 11.56 2.54 15.30
N SER A 243 11.91 1.42 15.92
CA SER A 243 11.96 1.26 17.36
C SER A 243 13.29 0.62 17.80
N VAL A 244 13.60 0.77 19.09
CA VAL A 244 14.77 0.15 19.73
C VAL A 244 14.26 -1.04 20.53
N ASP A 245 14.79 -2.22 20.25
CA ASP A 245 14.33 -3.48 20.86
C ASP A 245 14.54 -3.43 22.39
N GLY A 246 13.60 -3.95 23.17
CA GLY A 246 13.62 -3.88 24.65
C GLY A 246 13.35 -2.51 25.29
N LEU A 247 13.36 -1.39 24.54
CA LEU A 247 12.97 -0.07 25.05
C LEU A 247 11.49 0.27 24.78
N HIS A 248 10.78 -0.54 23.99
CA HIS A 248 9.37 -0.36 23.58
C HIS A 248 9.00 1.08 23.20
N THR A 249 9.95 1.86 22.68
CA THR A 249 9.74 3.28 22.35
C THR A 249 9.83 3.50 20.84
N ALA A 250 8.80 4.14 20.29
CA ALA A 250 8.83 4.66 18.93
C ALA A 250 9.90 5.74 18.80
N VAL A 251 10.97 5.46 18.05
CA VAL A 251 11.99 6.46 17.72
C VAL A 251 11.43 7.44 16.69
N GLY A 252 10.72 6.90 15.69
CA GLY A 252 10.03 7.70 14.69
C GLY A 252 9.51 6.87 13.54
N ARG A 253 8.66 7.48 12.71
CA ARG A 253 8.25 6.92 11.43
C ARG A 253 9.31 7.22 10.38
N VAL A 254 9.70 6.19 9.64
CA VAL A 254 10.68 6.26 8.55
C VAL A 254 10.08 5.60 7.31
N THR A 255 10.69 5.86 6.15
CA THR A 255 10.31 5.23 4.88
C THR A 255 11.42 4.29 4.46
N VAL A 256 11.08 3.07 4.05
CA VAL A 256 12.07 2.15 3.48
C VAL A 256 12.55 2.75 2.15
N HIS A 257 13.86 2.94 2.01
CA HIS A 257 14.48 3.44 0.78
C HIS A 257 14.90 2.27 -0.11
N GLU A 258 15.53 1.27 0.47
CA GLU A 258 16.04 0.09 -0.24
C GLU A 258 16.08 -1.10 0.72
N VAL A 259 15.81 -2.31 0.21
CA VAL A 259 15.98 -3.57 0.93
C VAL A 259 16.83 -4.48 0.05
N THR A 260 17.92 -5.00 0.62
CA THR A 260 18.78 -6.02 0.00
C THR A 260 18.71 -7.29 0.85
N PRO A 261 19.24 -8.44 0.39
CA PRO A 261 19.27 -9.65 1.21
C PRO A 261 19.95 -9.49 2.58
N SER A 262 20.86 -8.52 2.72
CA SER A 262 21.73 -8.34 3.90
C SER A 262 21.55 -7.00 4.64
N SER A 263 20.90 -6.00 4.03
CA SER A 263 20.71 -4.69 4.64
C SER A 263 19.37 -4.06 4.30
N VAL A 264 18.88 -3.20 5.18
CA VAL A 264 17.73 -2.32 4.93
C VAL A 264 18.14 -0.85 5.15
N VAL A 265 17.87 -0.02 4.15
CA VAL A 265 18.13 1.42 4.20
C VAL A 265 16.79 2.14 4.41
N VAL A 266 16.73 3.00 5.42
CA VAL A 266 15.54 3.80 5.72
C VAL A 266 15.83 5.29 5.65
N ALA A 267 14.85 6.04 5.21
CA ALA A 267 14.87 7.49 5.04
C ALA A 267 14.00 8.17 6.12
N SER A 268 14.53 9.22 6.75
CA SER A 268 13.81 10.05 7.71
C SER A 268 13.96 11.54 7.39
N ARG A 269 12.88 12.31 7.54
CA ARG A 269 12.91 13.78 7.44
C ARG A 269 13.45 14.47 8.69
N ARG A 270 13.58 13.73 9.79
CA ARG A 270 14.15 14.22 11.05
C ARG A 270 15.37 13.39 11.41
N PRO A 271 16.46 14.01 11.92
CA PRO A 271 17.63 13.25 12.30
C PRO A 271 17.27 12.29 13.44
N VAL A 272 17.52 11.01 13.22
CA VAL A 272 17.53 9.97 14.26
C VAL A 272 18.87 10.07 14.99
N LEU A 273 18.83 10.43 16.27
CA LEU A 273 20.02 10.56 17.12
C LEU A 273 20.51 9.18 17.58
N VAL A 274 21.04 8.37 16.67
CA VAL A 274 21.46 6.97 16.92
C VAL A 274 22.43 6.86 18.10
N GLU A 275 23.41 7.76 18.20
CA GLU A 275 24.41 7.77 19.28
C GLU A 275 23.80 7.96 20.68
N ARG A 276 22.69 8.71 20.77
CA ARG A 276 21.98 8.90 22.02
C ARG A 276 21.33 7.61 22.52
N TYR A 277 20.79 6.80 21.60
CA TYR A 277 20.17 5.53 21.96
C TYR A 277 21.23 4.46 22.29
N LYS A 278 22.39 4.49 21.62
CA LYS A 278 23.56 3.69 22.02
C LYS A 278 24.00 4.01 23.46
N ALA A 279 24.06 5.29 23.84
CA ALA A 279 24.40 5.71 25.20
C ALA A 279 23.36 5.31 26.26
N GLN A 280 22.06 5.39 25.94
CA GLN A 280 20.99 4.94 26.83
C GLN A 280 20.99 3.43 27.05
N TRP A 281 21.32 2.63 26.03
CA TRP A 281 21.44 1.18 26.15
C TRP A 281 22.60 0.76 27.07
N ARG A 282 23.76 1.44 26.96
CA ARG A 282 24.92 1.20 27.84
C ARG A 282 24.61 1.45 29.32
N GLY A 283 23.65 2.33 29.64
CA GLY A 283 23.23 2.60 31.01
C GLY A 283 22.37 1.51 31.66
N MET A 284 21.86 0.53 30.91
CA MET A 284 21.04 -0.58 31.45
C MET A 284 21.87 -1.75 31.99
N GLY A 285 23.18 -1.80 31.74
CA GLY A 285 24.09 -2.86 32.19
C GLY A 285 24.60 -2.72 33.64
N GLY A 286 24.10 -1.75 34.42
CA GLY A 286 24.59 -1.46 35.77
C GLY A 286 23.47 -1.22 36.77
N CYS A 287 22.98 -2.28 37.41
CA CYS A 287 22.20 -2.17 38.64
C CYS A 287 23.16 -1.86 39.80
N GLY A 288 23.40 -0.58 40.09
CA GLY A 288 24.04 -0.13 41.34
C GLY A 288 23.15 0.91 42.00
N GLY A 289 22.53 0.57 43.13
CA GLY A 289 21.71 1.49 43.92
C GLY A 289 22.52 2.68 44.45
N PRO A 290 21.86 3.75 44.92
CA PRO A 290 22.56 4.94 45.40
C PRO A 290 23.30 4.64 46.71
N ALA A 291 24.62 4.52 46.66
CA ALA A 291 25.46 4.38 47.84
C ALA A 291 25.54 5.71 48.61
N GLY A 292 25.24 5.63 49.90
CA GLY A 292 25.45 6.70 50.86
C GLY A 292 26.93 7.03 51.07
N ARG A 293 27.14 8.20 51.67
CA ARG A 293 28.42 8.80 52.06
C ARG A 293 29.40 7.80 52.70
N GLU A 294 30.64 7.77 52.24
CA GLU A 294 31.80 7.36 53.04
C GLU A 294 33.12 7.99 52.53
N GLN A 295 34.06 8.09 53.46
CA GLN A 295 35.27 8.95 53.50
C GLN A 295 36.47 8.43 52.66
N PRO A 296 37.53 9.24 52.47
CA PRO A 296 38.60 8.94 51.51
C PRO A 296 39.77 8.19 52.15
N GLN A 297 39.97 6.93 51.77
CA GLN A 297 41.28 6.26 51.86
C GLN A 297 41.27 4.97 51.03
N GLN A 298 41.96 5.01 49.88
CA GLN A 298 42.62 3.92 49.14
C GLN A 298 42.72 4.29 47.65
N GLN A 299 43.64 5.22 47.35
CA GLN A 299 44.14 5.43 45.99
C GLN A 299 45.27 4.45 45.74
N GLN A 300 44.97 3.26 45.21
CA GLN A 300 45.93 2.50 44.39
C GLN A 300 45.32 1.34 43.57
N ASP A 301 44.10 0.88 43.88
CA ASP A 301 43.40 -0.12 43.04
C ASP A 301 42.54 0.48 41.92
N CYS A 302 42.38 1.81 41.87
CA CYS A 302 41.45 2.48 40.97
C CYS A 302 41.89 2.44 39.48
N HIS A 303 43.17 2.32 39.17
CA HIS A 303 43.66 2.38 37.78
C HIS A 303 43.53 1.06 37.01
N LEU A 304 43.74 -0.09 37.66
CA LEU A 304 43.54 -1.41 37.03
C LEU A 304 42.05 -1.77 36.93
N GLN A 305 41.25 -1.37 37.92
CA GLN A 305 39.80 -1.56 37.88
C GLN A 305 39.11 -0.62 36.88
N GLN A 306 39.62 0.61 36.68
CA GLN A 306 39.14 1.51 35.61
C GLN A 306 39.56 1.04 34.21
N GLN A 307 40.76 0.45 34.03
CA GLN A 307 41.15 -0.13 32.74
C GLN A 307 40.38 -1.42 32.42
N GLN A 308 40.12 -2.28 33.41
CA GLN A 308 39.28 -3.47 33.22
C GLN A 308 37.79 -3.11 33.06
N GLN A 309 37.29 -2.07 33.73
CA GLN A 309 35.94 -1.54 33.49
C GLN A 309 35.84 -0.82 32.14
N GLN A 310 36.88 -0.13 31.66
CA GLN A 310 36.90 0.46 30.31
C GLN A 310 36.97 -0.62 29.22
N GLN A 311 37.73 -1.71 29.45
CA GLN A 311 37.76 -2.86 28.54
C GLN A 311 36.47 -3.70 28.58
N GLN A 312 35.82 -3.84 29.74
CA GLN A 312 34.50 -4.48 29.85
C GLN A 312 33.35 -3.58 29.34
N GLN A 313 33.43 -2.25 29.49
CA GLN A 313 32.47 -1.30 28.89
C GLN A 313 32.58 -1.23 27.36
N GLN A 314 33.75 -1.53 26.79
CA GLN A 314 33.93 -1.64 25.33
C GLN A 314 33.29 -2.90 24.74
N GLN A 315 32.94 -3.91 25.55
CA GLN A 315 32.33 -5.18 25.10
C GLN A 315 30.81 -5.29 25.37
N GLN A 316 30.14 -4.24 25.85
CA GLN A 316 28.69 -4.24 26.06
C GLN A 316 27.92 -3.76 24.81
N GLY A 317 27.01 -4.61 24.34
CA GLY A 317 26.49 -4.70 22.96
C GLY A 317 25.81 -3.47 22.36
N ALA A 318 25.86 -3.39 21.03
CA ALA A 318 25.18 -2.37 20.23
C ALA A 318 23.67 -2.40 20.47
N ALA A 319 23.04 -1.23 20.55
CA ALA A 319 21.58 -1.13 20.61
C ALA A 319 20.97 -1.84 19.40
N LEU A 320 20.07 -2.80 19.67
CA LEU A 320 19.34 -3.53 18.65
C LEU A 320 18.09 -2.75 18.24
N TRP A 321 17.81 -2.75 16.96
CA TRP A 321 16.74 -1.99 16.33
C TRP A 321 15.72 -2.94 15.74
N ARG A 322 14.50 -2.43 15.61
CA ARG A 322 13.38 -3.13 15.01
C ARG A 322 12.63 -2.19 14.08
N LEU A 323 12.23 -2.72 12.93
CA LEU A 323 11.35 -2.07 11.98
C LEU A 323 10.01 -2.80 12.00
N ASP A 324 8.94 -2.05 12.23
CA ASP A 324 7.58 -2.55 12.25
C ASP A 324 6.78 -1.89 11.12
N LYS A 325 6.10 -2.66 10.26
CA LYS A 325 5.26 -2.08 9.20
C LYS A 325 4.12 -1.28 9.84
N ASP A 326 3.96 0.00 9.46
CA ASP A 326 2.89 0.85 10.00
C ASP A 326 1.60 0.59 9.23
N GLU A 327 1.02 -0.58 9.47
CA GLU A 327 -0.19 -1.01 8.79
C GLU A 327 -1.41 -0.18 9.28
N VAL A 328 -2.12 0.41 8.32
CA VAL A 328 -3.55 0.77 8.36
C VAL A 328 -3.98 2.13 8.97
N ALA A 329 -3.16 2.84 9.76
CA ALA A 329 -3.67 4.06 10.42
C ALA A 329 -3.99 5.26 9.50
N SER A 330 -3.47 5.32 8.28
CA SER A 330 -3.69 6.47 7.38
C SER A 330 -4.82 6.27 6.37
N LEU A 331 -5.16 5.02 6.05
CA LEU A 331 -6.08 4.72 4.96
C LEU A 331 -7.55 4.83 5.41
N SER A 332 -7.90 4.30 6.58
CA SER A 332 -9.28 4.25 7.05
C SER A 332 -9.90 5.64 7.30
N VAL A 333 -9.10 6.62 7.76
CA VAL A 333 -9.52 8.02 7.92
C VAL A 333 -9.92 8.62 6.56
N THR A 334 -9.14 8.34 5.52
CA THR A 334 -9.42 8.83 4.16
C THR A 334 -10.71 8.22 3.62
N LEU A 335 -10.92 6.92 3.82
CA LEU A 335 -12.15 6.23 3.41
C LEU A 335 -13.39 6.82 4.10
N ARG A 336 -13.36 6.99 5.43
CA ARG A 336 -14.48 7.58 6.18
C ARG A 336 -14.74 9.04 5.78
N THR A 337 -13.68 9.81 5.54
CA THR A 337 -13.80 11.20 5.06
C THR A 337 -14.51 11.25 3.70
N ASN A 338 -14.18 10.34 2.79
CA ASN A 338 -14.83 10.29 1.47
C ASN A 338 -16.32 9.92 1.59
N LEU A 339 -16.66 8.98 2.47
CA LEU A 339 -18.04 8.57 2.76
C LEU A 339 -18.88 9.71 3.34
N LEU A 340 -18.33 10.47 4.29
CA LEU A 340 -19.03 11.64 4.86
C LEU A 340 -19.13 12.79 3.85
N ARG A 341 -18.17 12.92 2.93
CA ARG A 341 -18.19 13.94 1.86
C ARG A 341 -19.21 13.65 0.76
N ILE A 342 -19.53 12.39 0.46
CA ILE A 342 -20.64 12.09 -0.46
C ILE A 342 -21.99 12.31 0.22
N ALA A 343 -22.08 12.06 1.54
CA ALA A 343 -23.28 12.32 2.33
C ALA A 343 -23.58 13.83 2.40
N SER A 344 -22.57 14.64 2.74
CA SER A 344 -22.72 16.07 2.99
C SER A 344 -22.37 16.94 1.78
N ASP A 345 -23.17 17.98 1.55
CA ASP A 345 -22.99 18.94 0.45
C ASP A 345 -21.83 19.94 0.66
N GLY A 346 -21.04 19.76 1.73
CA GLY A 346 -19.89 20.59 2.08
C GLY A 346 -20.29 21.98 2.59
N GLY A 347 -20.15 22.23 3.90
CA GLY A 347 -20.50 23.50 4.56
C GLY A 347 -19.57 24.70 4.24
N GLY A 348 -19.07 24.82 3.01
CA GLY A 348 -18.21 25.92 2.58
C GLY A 348 -18.78 26.61 1.35
N GLY A 349 -19.25 27.85 1.52
CA GLY A 349 -19.86 28.82 0.58
C GLY A 349 -19.39 28.93 -0.87
N GLY A 350 -19.29 27.84 -1.65
CA GLY A 350 -18.99 27.90 -3.07
C GLY A 350 -19.37 26.63 -3.82
N GLY A 351 -20.55 26.63 -4.45
CA GLY A 351 -20.92 25.74 -5.58
C GLY A 351 -20.84 24.22 -5.38
N GLY A 352 -20.61 23.72 -4.17
CA GLY A 352 -20.33 22.30 -3.88
C GLY A 352 -21.56 21.38 -3.85
N GLY A 353 -22.72 21.90 -3.41
CA GLY A 353 -23.88 21.05 -3.10
C GLY A 353 -24.47 20.28 -4.29
N GLY A 354 -24.43 20.85 -5.50
CA GLY A 354 -24.90 20.16 -6.69
C GLY A 354 -24.08 18.91 -7.06
N ARG A 355 -22.79 18.85 -6.69
CA ARG A 355 -21.89 17.75 -7.09
C ARG A 355 -22.07 16.52 -6.22
N ALA A 356 -22.08 16.68 -4.90
CA ALA A 356 -22.32 15.58 -3.98
C ALA A 356 -23.72 14.99 -4.22
N ALA A 357 -24.75 15.84 -4.38
CA ALA A 357 -26.10 15.40 -4.75
C ALA A 357 -26.13 14.58 -6.05
N ARG A 358 -25.43 15.03 -7.09
CA ARG A 358 -25.32 14.29 -8.35
C ARG A 358 -24.60 12.95 -8.20
N LEU A 359 -23.51 12.90 -7.42
CA LEU A 359 -22.82 11.64 -7.14
C LEU A 359 -23.68 10.68 -6.33
N ARG A 360 -24.49 11.17 -5.37
CA ARG A 360 -25.47 10.35 -4.65
C ARG A 360 -26.48 9.73 -5.62
N ALA A 361 -27.04 10.52 -6.53
CA ALA A 361 -27.96 10.03 -7.55
C ALA A 361 -27.32 8.94 -8.44
N LEU A 362 -26.08 9.13 -8.88
CA LEU A 362 -25.41 8.19 -9.79
C LEU A 362 -24.89 6.92 -9.08
N ILE A 363 -24.42 7.02 -7.84
CA ILE A 363 -23.68 5.93 -7.13
C ILE A 363 -24.56 5.19 -6.12
N ILE A 364 -25.46 5.91 -5.45
CA ILE A 364 -26.34 5.35 -4.41
C ILE A 364 -27.68 4.98 -5.04
N ASP A 365 -28.32 5.93 -5.74
CA ASP A 365 -29.63 5.71 -6.36
C ASP A 365 -29.51 5.02 -7.74
N LEU A 366 -28.28 4.83 -8.23
CA LEU A 366 -27.95 4.17 -9.49
C LEU A 366 -28.68 4.77 -10.70
N ALA A 367 -28.87 6.09 -10.72
CA ALA A 367 -29.47 6.80 -11.84
C ALA A 367 -28.70 6.55 -13.15
N ALA A 368 -29.44 6.47 -14.26
CA ALA A 368 -28.86 6.25 -15.57
C ALA A 368 -27.95 7.44 -15.98
N PRO A 369 -26.74 7.16 -16.50
CA PRO A 369 -25.82 8.22 -16.89
C PRO A 369 -26.26 8.90 -18.19
N ARG A 370 -26.07 10.22 -18.24
CA ARG A 370 -26.28 11.04 -19.44
C ARG A 370 -25.02 11.02 -20.31
N MET A 371 -25.25 10.81 -21.60
CA MET A 371 -24.21 10.78 -22.62
C MET A 371 -24.68 11.50 -23.88
N HIS A 372 -23.73 12.07 -24.60
CA HIS A 372 -23.97 12.87 -25.80
C HIS A 372 -23.22 12.27 -26.99
N SER A 373 -23.82 12.42 -28.16
CA SER A 373 -23.18 12.16 -29.45
C SER A 373 -22.96 13.47 -30.19
N LEU A 374 -22.07 13.46 -31.18
CA LEU A 374 -21.82 14.65 -32.01
C LEU A 374 -23.10 15.17 -32.67
N ALA A 375 -24.01 14.27 -33.06
CA ALA A 375 -25.30 14.60 -33.65
C ALA A 375 -26.32 15.17 -32.64
N ALA A 376 -26.27 14.72 -31.38
CA ALA A 376 -27.17 15.19 -30.32
C ALA A 376 -26.73 16.52 -29.69
N ALA A 377 -25.46 16.90 -29.85
CA ALA A 377 -24.89 18.14 -29.30
C ALA A 377 -25.17 19.40 -30.14
N ALA A 378 -26.28 19.43 -30.90
CA ALA A 378 -26.67 20.58 -31.71
C ALA A 378 -27.09 21.77 -30.83
N LEU A 379 -26.55 22.96 -31.13
CA LEU A 379 -26.93 24.20 -30.46
C LEU A 379 -28.41 24.52 -30.75
N PRO A 380 -29.20 25.02 -29.78
CA PRO A 380 -30.42 25.75 -30.12
C PRO A 380 -30.02 26.95 -30.99
N GLY A 381 -30.68 27.09 -32.13
CA GLY A 381 -30.28 27.96 -33.24
C GLY A 381 -29.91 29.39 -32.83
N GLY A 382 -28.85 29.90 -33.45
CA GLY A 382 -28.44 31.30 -33.39
C GLY A 382 -27.27 31.50 -34.34
N ASP A 383 -27.52 32.24 -35.42
CA ASP A 383 -26.54 32.64 -36.42
C ASP A 383 -25.33 33.33 -35.78
N ALA A 384 -24.13 32.77 -35.99
CA ALA A 384 -22.88 33.48 -35.83
C ALA A 384 -21.85 32.92 -36.81
N THR A 385 -21.89 33.45 -38.04
CA THR A 385 -20.74 33.47 -38.93
C THR A 385 -19.62 34.30 -38.28
N THR A 386 -18.69 33.65 -37.59
CA THR A 386 -17.38 34.23 -37.28
C THR A 386 -16.30 33.24 -37.70
N GLN A 387 -15.75 33.51 -38.89
CA GLN A 387 -14.48 32.94 -39.32
C GLN A 387 -13.39 33.51 -38.40
N GLY A 388 -12.90 32.68 -37.48
CA GLY A 388 -11.76 32.96 -36.63
C GLY A 388 -11.39 31.67 -35.90
N ALA A 389 -10.17 31.18 -36.11
CA ALA A 389 -9.68 29.99 -35.42
C ALA A 389 -9.84 30.17 -33.89
N PRO A 390 -10.42 29.20 -33.17
CA PRO A 390 -10.58 29.33 -31.73
C PRO A 390 -9.21 29.19 -31.08
N GLY A 391 -8.64 30.31 -30.62
CA GLY A 391 -7.45 30.31 -29.77
C GLY A 391 -7.75 29.73 -28.38
N ASP A 392 -6.70 29.26 -27.70
CA ASP A 392 -6.67 28.51 -26.44
C ASP A 392 -7.39 29.17 -25.23
N ALA A 393 -7.89 30.40 -25.38
CA ALA A 393 -8.50 31.21 -24.33
C ALA A 393 -10.01 30.97 -24.10
N ALA A 394 -10.72 30.28 -25.00
CA ALA A 394 -12.18 30.09 -24.87
C ALA A 394 -12.60 28.99 -23.88
N CYS A 395 -11.67 28.14 -23.42
CA CYS A 395 -11.97 26.98 -22.59
C CYS A 395 -11.81 27.22 -21.08
N SER A 396 -11.08 28.28 -20.70
CA SER A 396 -10.75 28.61 -19.31
C SER A 396 -11.70 29.62 -18.67
N THR A 397 -12.72 30.11 -19.39
CA THR A 397 -13.75 30.97 -18.82
C THR A 397 -14.77 30.15 -17.99
N PRO A 398 -15.03 30.53 -16.73
CA PRO A 398 -16.16 30.01 -15.97
C PRO A 398 -17.45 30.57 -16.60
N GLY A 399 -17.97 29.91 -17.65
CA GLY A 399 -19.16 30.39 -18.36
C GLY A 399 -19.61 29.59 -19.59
N ALA A 400 -18.75 28.75 -20.19
CA ALA A 400 -19.17 27.87 -21.28
C ALA A 400 -20.21 26.83 -20.79
N SER A 401 -21.35 26.71 -21.48
CA SER A 401 -22.38 25.73 -21.16
C SER A 401 -21.84 24.30 -21.26
N THR A 402 -22.37 23.39 -20.44
CA THR A 402 -21.98 21.96 -20.44
C THR A 402 -22.03 21.36 -21.84
N GLY A 403 -23.01 21.76 -22.66
CA GLY A 403 -23.15 21.31 -24.05
C GLY A 403 -21.97 21.72 -24.96
N LEU A 404 -21.48 22.97 -24.86
CA LEU A 404 -20.34 23.42 -25.65
C LEU A 404 -19.06 22.64 -25.31
N ARG A 405 -18.83 22.39 -24.01
CA ARG A 405 -17.65 21.63 -23.55
C ARG A 405 -17.67 20.19 -24.07
N LEU A 406 -18.84 19.53 -24.01
CA LEU A 406 -19.00 18.16 -24.50
C LEU A 406 -18.80 18.07 -26.01
N ARG A 407 -19.32 19.06 -26.76
CA ARG A 407 -19.11 19.14 -28.20
C ARG A 407 -17.63 19.27 -28.57
N LEU A 408 -16.89 20.16 -27.91
CA LEU A 408 -15.45 20.33 -28.15
C LEU A 408 -14.66 19.03 -27.88
N ARG A 409 -15.02 18.29 -26.83
CA ARG A 409 -14.42 16.97 -26.53
C ARG A 409 -14.70 15.96 -27.63
N LEU A 410 -15.94 15.88 -28.10
CA LEU A 410 -16.35 14.96 -29.17
C LEU A 410 -15.66 15.31 -30.50
N GLU A 411 -15.61 16.60 -30.87
CA GLU A 411 -14.90 17.06 -32.08
C GLU A 411 -13.39 16.79 -32.00
N ALA A 412 -12.76 16.98 -30.83
CA ALA A 412 -11.37 16.62 -30.61
C ALA A 412 -11.14 15.11 -30.70
N ALA A 413 -12.04 14.29 -30.15
CA ALA A 413 -11.97 12.84 -30.26
C ALA A 413 -12.04 12.36 -31.71
N GLU A 414 -12.95 12.88 -32.53
CA GLU A 414 -13.00 12.51 -33.96
C GLU A 414 -11.75 12.97 -34.72
N ARG A 415 -11.21 14.16 -34.43
CA ARG A 415 -9.94 14.62 -35.01
C ARG A 415 -8.78 13.70 -34.64
N TYR A 416 -8.68 13.33 -33.37
CA TYR A 416 -7.65 12.41 -32.89
C TYR A 416 -7.77 11.04 -33.57
N LEU A 417 -8.98 10.48 -33.62
CA LEU A 417 -9.23 9.16 -34.24
C LEU A 417 -8.98 9.16 -35.75
N SER A 418 -9.15 10.29 -36.42
CA SER A 418 -8.92 10.43 -37.86
C SER A 418 -7.44 10.70 -38.23
N GLY A 419 -6.56 10.93 -37.26
CA GLY A 419 -5.17 11.34 -37.50
C GLY A 419 -4.11 10.50 -36.77
N GLY A 420 -2.88 10.54 -37.28
CA GLY A 420 -1.65 10.07 -36.62
C GLY A 420 -1.78 8.77 -35.83
N HIS A 421 -1.66 8.89 -34.50
CA HIS A 421 -1.70 7.77 -33.55
C HIS A 421 -3.10 7.15 -33.39
N GLY A 422 -4.18 7.94 -33.53
CA GLY A 422 -5.55 7.44 -33.37
C GLY A 422 -5.98 6.47 -34.46
N ALA A 423 -5.43 6.59 -35.66
CA ALA A 423 -5.67 5.69 -36.79
C ALA A 423 -5.20 4.24 -36.54
N THR A 424 -4.34 4.02 -35.54
CA THR A 424 -3.84 2.68 -35.18
C THR A 424 -4.77 1.91 -34.23
N LEU A 425 -5.76 2.60 -33.64
CA LEU A 425 -6.72 1.99 -32.72
C LEU A 425 -7.72 1.13 -33.48
N ASN A 426 -8.09 0.00 -32.89
CA ASN A 426 -9.19 -0.80 -33.43
C ASN A 426 -10.55 -0.14 -33.16
N GLU A 427 -11.60 -0.65 -33.79
CA GLU A 427 -12.96 -0.09 -33.72
C GLU A 427 -13.52 -0.02 -32.29
N GLU A 428 -13.25 -1.04 -31.47
CA GLU A 428 -13.71 -1.10 -30.07
C GLU A 428 -13.01 -0.04 -29.20
N GLN A 429 -11.71 0.14 -29.41
CA GLN A 429 -10.92 1.18 -28.75
C GLN A 429 -11.35 2.58 -29.19
N ALA A 430 -11.60 2.78 -30.49
CA ALA A 430 -12.14 4.03 -31.02
C ALA A 430 -13.54 4.34 -30.46
N ALA A 431 -14.40 3.34 -30.35
CA ALA A 431 -15.71 3.47 -29.71
C ALA A 431 -15.60 3.85 -28.22
N ALA A 432 -14.62 3.30 -27.50
CA ALA A 432 -14.35 3.68 -26.11
C ALA A 432 -13.90 5.15 -26.00
N VAL A 433 -13.00 5.62 -26.89
CA VAL A 433 -12.56 7.03 -26.93
C VAL A 433 -13.75 7.96 -27.17
N ARG A 434 -14.62 7.66 -28.14
CA ARG A 434 -15.84 8.45 -28.40
C ARG A 434 -16.77 8.50 -27.19
N ARG A 435 -17.00 7.35 -26.56
CA ARG A 435 -17.90 7.25 -25.40
C ARG A 435 -17.36 8.01 -24.20
N VAL A 436 -16.05 7.97 -23.96
CA VAL A 436 -15.40 8.78 -22.93
C VAL A 436 -15.55 10.28 -23.23
N ALA A 437 -15.33 10.71 -24.47
CA ALA A 437 -15.45 12.11 -24.86
C ALA A 437 -16.89 12.66 -24.71
N GLY A 438 -17.90 11.84 -24.99
CA GLY A 438 -19.32 12.18 -24.91
C GLY A 438 -19.96 12.01 -23.52
N ALA A 439 -19.23 11.51 -22.53
CA ALA A 439 -19.79 11.26 -21.21
C ALA A 439 -20.01 12.56 -20.42
N GLU A 440 -21.27 12.89 -20.13
CA GLU A 440 -21.60 13.99 -19.22
C GLU A 440 -21.46 13.53 -17.77
N ASP A 441 -22.03 12.37 -17.44
CA ASP A 441 -21.99 11.79 -16.08
C ASP A 441 -20.80 10.86 -15.90
N TYR A 442 -20.82 9.69 -16.53
CA TYR A 442 -19.70 8.76 -16.53
C TYR A 442 -19.67 7.82 -17.73
N ALA A 443 -18.51 7.20 -17.97
CA ALA A 443 -18.34 6.09 -18.90
C ALA A 443 -17.62 4.92 -18.21
N LEU A 444 -17.96 3.70 -18.61
CA LEU A 444 -17.34 2.48 -18.10
C LEU A 444 -16.62 1.78 -19.25
N VAL A 445 -15.33 1.49 -19.09
CA VAL A 445 -14.56 0.74 -20.08
C VAL A 445 -14.15 -0.59 -19.46
N LEU A 446 -14.79 -1.67 -19.93
CA LEU A 446 -14.47 -3.03 -19.54
C LEU A 446 -13.34 -3.54 -20.44
N GLY A 447 -12.12 -3.54 -19.92
CA GLY A 447 -10.97 -3.98 -20.68
C GLY A 447 -10.47 -5.35 -20.24
N MET A 448 -10.81 -6.36 -21.04
CA MET A 448 -10.39 -7.75 -20.78
C MET A 448 -8.85 -7.90 -20.91
N PRO A 449 -8.25 -9.02 -20.46
CA PRO A 449 -6.80 -9.21 -20.50
C PRO A 449 -6.20 -9.02 -21.90
N GLY A 450 -5.11 -8.24 -22.01
CA GLY A 450 -4.39 -8.05 -23.27
C GLY A 450 -5.05 -7.12 -24.30
N THR A 451 -6.16 -6.47 -23.97
CA THR A 451 -6.95 -5.63 -24.93
C THR A 451 -6.40 -4.21 -25.17
N GLY A 452 -5.26 -3.88 -24.55
CA GLY A 452 -4.65 -2.56 -24.69
C GLY A 452 -5.32 -1.44 -23.88
N LYS A 453 -5.98 -1.77 -22.75
CA LYS A 453 -6.60 -0.80 -21.80
C LYS A 453 -5.84 0.52 -21.66
N THR A 454 -4.58 0.44 -21.23
CA THR A 454 -3.74 1.62 -20.97
C THR A 454 -3.49 2.45 -22.23
N SER A 455 -3.39 1.82 -23.41
CA SER A 455 -3.27 2.55 -24.68
C SER A 455 -4.56 3.29 -25.01
N THR A 456 -5.71 2.65 -24.83
CA THR A 456 -7.03 3.26 -25.02
C THR A 456 -7.27 4.42 -24.07
N ILE A 457 -6.88 4.26 -22.79
CA ILE A 457 -6.95 5.33 -21.77
C ILE A 457 -6.09 6.52 -22.20
N ALA A 458 -4.83 6.29 -22.58
CA ALA A 458 -3.92 7.35 -22.99
C ALA A 458 -4.45 8.12 -24.21
N ALA A 459 -5.00 7.41 -25.19
CA ALA A 459 -5.67 7.99 -26.36
C ALA A 459 -6.90 8.84 -25.95
N ALA A 460 -7.75 8.34 -25.07
CA ALA A 460 -8.92 9.07 -24.59
C ALA A 460 -8.52 10.34 -23.81
N ILE A 461 -7.50 10.25 -22.94
CA ILE A 461 -6.98 11.42 -22.21
C ILE A 461 -6.43 12.46 -23.17
N ARG A 462 -5.65 12.06 -24.18
CA ARG A 462 -5.13 12.98 -25.18
C ARG A 462 -6.26 13.71 -25.91
N ALA A 463 -7.27 12.99 -26.39
CA ALA A 463 -8.45 13.58 -27.04
C ALA A 463 -9.20 14.56 -26.10
N LEU A 464 -9.36 14.21 -24.82
CA LEU A 464 -9.98 15.08 -23.82
C LEU A 464 -9.18 16.38 -23.62
N VAL A 465 -7.85 16.29 -23.54
CA VAL A 465 -6.96 17.44 -23.37
C VAL A 465 -6.96 18.35 -24.60
N GLU A 466 -6.94 17.77 -25.81
CA GLU A 466 -7.10 18.50 -27.08
C GLU A 466 -8.47 19.18 -27.20
N GLY A 467 -9.50 18.63 -26.55
CA GLY A 467 -10.82 19.25 -26.36
C GLY A 467 -10.87 20.27 -25.22
N GLY A 468 -9.73 20.55 -24.57
CA GLY A 468 -9.61 21.53 -23.49
C GLY A 468 -10.10 21.04 -22.13
N ALA A 469 -10.22 19.75 -21.87
CA ALA A 469 -10.56 19.24 -20.54
C ALA A 469 -9.35 19.25 -19.59
N ARG A 470 -9.58 19.55 -18.31
CA ARG A 470 -8.65 19.22 -17.21
C ARG A 470 -8.91 17.79 -16.75
N VAL A 471 -7.90 16.93 -16.80
CA VAL A 471 -8.03 15.50 -16.52
C VAL A 471 -7.25 15.12 -15.25
N LEU A 472 -7.91 14.43 -14.34
CA LEU A 472 -7.28 13.78 -13.20
C LEU A 472 -7.08 12.29 -13.53
N VAL A 473 -5.84 11.82 -13.54
CA VAL A 473 -5.51 10.40 -13.74
C VAL A 473 -5.26 9.76 -12.38
N SER A 474 -5.98 8.68 -12.10
CA SER A 474 -5.89 7.99 -10.82
C SER A 474 -5.99 6.48 -10.98
N ALA A 475 -5.49 5.75 -9.99
CA ALA A 475 -5.62 4.29 -9.88
C ALA A 475 -5.41 3.87 -8.42
N TYR A 476 -5.55 2.57 -8.14
CA TYR A 476 -5.22 2.02 -6.82
C TYR A 476 -3.72 2.16 -6.49
N THR A 477 -2.86 1.79 -7.45
CA THR A 477 -1.41 1.69 -7.24
C THR A 477 -0.61 2.77 -7.97
N ASN A 478 0.61 3.02 -7.50
CA ASN A 478 1.52 3.95 -8.16
C ASN A 478 1.85 3.47 -9.59
N SER A 479 2.17 2.19 -9.76
CA SER A 479 2.53 1.61 -11.06
C SER A 479 1.41 1.76 -12.09
N ALA A 480 0.14 1.54 -11.71
CA ALA A 480 -0.99 1.72 -12.63
C ALA A 480 -1.12 3.19 -13.11
N VAL A 481 -0.97 4.17 -12.21
CA VAL A 481 -0.91 5.59 -12.59
C VAL A 481 0.26 5.83 -13.54
N ASP A 482 1.45 5.36 -13.16
CA ASP A 482 2.68 5.64 -13.91
C ASP A 482 2.65 5.00 -15.31
N ASN A 483 2.09 3.80 -15.47
CA ASN A 483 1.94 3.13 -16.76
C ASN A 483 1.10 3.95 -17.75
N ILE A 484 0.08 4.67 -17.28
CA ILE A 484 -0.68 5.62 -18.10
C ILE A 484 0.19 6.83 -18.43
N LEU A 485 0.86 7.41 -17.44
CA LEU A 485 1.68 8.61 -17.62
C LEU A 485 2.88 8.37 -18.56
N VAL A 486 3.48 7.18 -18.56
CA VAL A 486 4.55 6.81 -19.50
C VAL A 486 4.01 6.88 -20.93
N LYS A 487 2.80 6.36 -21.18
CA LYS A 487 2.16 6.48 -22.49
C LYS A 487 1.79 7.91 -22.84
N LEU A 488 1.34 8.71 -21.88
CA LEU A 488 1.10 10.14 -22.11
C LEU A 488 2.37 10.90 -22.48
N ALA A 489 3.51 10.55 -21.87
CA ALA A 489 4.80 11.14 -22.22
C ALA A 489 5.21 10.77 -23.66
N GLN A 490 4.96 9.53 -24.10
CA GLN A 490 5.17 9.10 -25.49
C GLN A 490 4.25 9.83 -26.48
N LEU A 491 3.05 10.21 -26.03
CA LEU A 491 2.10 11.01 -26.81
C LEU A 491 2.32 12.52 -26.68
N GLU A 492 3.41 12.94 -26.02
CA GLU A 492 3.79 14.34 -25.81
C GLU A 492 2.72 15.18 -25.10
N VAL A 493 1.92 14.56 -24.23
CA VAL A 493 0.91 15.24 -23.41
C VAL A 493 1.56 15.76 -22.13
N PRO A 494 1.53 17.07 -21.84
CA PRO A 494 2.08 17.60 -20.59
C PRO A 494 1.25 17.17 -19.36
N PHE A 495 1.92 16.69 -18.32
CA PHE A 495 1.29 16.30 -17.06
C PHE A 495 2.19 16.57 -15.85
N VAL A 496 1.59 16.54 -14.66
CA VAL A 496 2.29 16.55 -13.37
C VAL A 496 1.96 15.27 -12.60
N ARG A 497 3.00 14.59 -12.10
CA ARG A 497 2.85 13.43 -11.21
C ARG A 497 3.01 13.84 -9.74
N LEU A 498 1.93 13.70 -8.97
CA LEU A 498 1.94 13.94 -7.52
C LEU A 498 2.16 12.64 -6.76
N GLY A 499 3.26 12.53 -6.01
CA GLY A 499 3.58 11.33 -5.23
C GLY A 499 4.99 11.37 -4.67
N ARG A 500 5.51 10.21 -4.28
CA ARG A 500 6.90 10.05 -3.83
C ARG A 500 7.72 9.44 -4.96
N GLN A 501 8.91 9.98 -5.19
CA GLN A 501 9.82 9.50 -6.24
C GLN A 501 10.22 8.03 -6.04
N ALA A 502 10.43 7.60 -4.79
CA ALA A 502 10.81 6.22 -4.46
C ALA A 502 9.80 5.15 -4.90
N THR A 503 8.53 5.52 -5.09
CA THR A 503 7.45 4.61 -5.50
C THR A 503 7.02 4.84 -6.94
N ALA A 504 7.65 5.77 -7.65
CA ALA A 504 7.29 6.17 -9.00
C ALA A 504 8.23 5.53 -10.02
N HIS A 505 7.70 5.21 -11.20
CA HIS A 505 8.49 4.70 -12.32
C HIS A 505 9.62 5.68 -12.69
N PRO A 506 10.87 5.21 -12.96
CA PRO A 506 12.02 6.07 -13.25
C PRO A 506 11.77 7.11 -14.35
N ASP A 507 11.14 6.71 -15.46
CA ASP A 507 10.83 7.60 -16.60
C ASP A 507 9.89 8.76 -16.23
N ILE A 508 9.17 8.65 -15.11
CA ILE A 508 8.23 9.65 -14.62
C ILE A 508 8.90 10.66 -13.68
N HIS A 509 10.09 10.37 -13.15
CA HIS A 509 10.76 11.21 -12.15
C HIS A 509 10.94 12.66 -12.62
N ARG A 510 11.20 12.87 -13.92
CA ARG A 510 11.35 14.21 -14.49
C ARG A 510 10.05 15.06 -14.44
N PHE A 511 8.88 14.42 -14.45
CA PHE A 511 7.56 15.06 -14.41
C PHE A 511 6.97 15.19 -13.00
N MET A 512 7.76 14.85 -11.98
CA MET A 512 7.40 15.05 -10.57
C MET A 512 7.86 16.43 -10.09
N LEU A 513 7.37 16.85 -8.93
CA LEU A 513 7.78 18.12 -8.32
C LEU A 513 9.27 18.09 -7.93
N GLY A 514 10.04 19.08 -8.39
CA GLY A 514 11.51 19.12 -8.35
C GLY A 514 12.21 18.17 -9.32
N GLY A 515 11.48 17.54 -10.23
CA GLY A 515 12.08 16.86 -11.38
C GLY A 515 12.63 17.87 -12.39
N ALA A 516 13.32 17.37 -13.41
CA ALA A 516 13.93 18.21 -14.44
C ALA A 516 12.95 19.14 -15.16
N GLU A 517 11.68 18.73 -15.34
CA GLU A 517 10.63 19.54 -15.96
C GLU A 517 10.10 20.63 -15.01
N TYR A 518 10.09 20.35 -13.71
CA TYR A 518 9.49 21.20 -12.68
C TYR A 518 10.44 21.43 -11.48
N PRO A 519 11.62 22.05 -11.68
CA PRO A 519 12.64 22.14 -10.65
C PRO A 519 12.24 23.08 -9.49
N ASP A 520 11.46 24.13 -9.75
CA ASP A 520 11.05 25.11 -8.75
C ASP A 520 9.94 24.55 -7.84
N ARG A 521 10.26 24.45 -6.54
CA ARG A 521 9.35 23.96 -5.49
C ARG A 521 8.78 25.08 -4.63
N SER A 522 8.98 26.34 -5.00
CA SER A 522 8.41 27.49 -4.31
C SER A 522 6.88 27.44 -4.39
N THR A 523 6.20 27.84 -3.31
CA THR A 523 4.73 27.86 -3.27
C THR A 523 4.10 28.64 -4.45
N PRO A 524 4.63 29.80 -4.88
CA PRO A 524 4.12 30.51 -6.06
C PRO A 524 4.29 29.71 -7.36
N ALA A 525 5.46 29.11 -7.59
CA ALA A 525 5.70 28.31 -8.80
C ALA A 525 4.83 27.05 -8.84
N LEU A 526 4.68 26.34 -7.72
CA LEU A 526 3.80 25.19 -7.62
C LEU A 526 2.34 25.56 -7.88
N ARG A 527 1.90 26.73 -7.43
CA ARG A 527 0.54 27.24 -7.72
C ARG A 527 0.37 27.48 -9.22
N ALA A 528 1.29 28.22 -9.84
CA ALA A 528 1.27 28.53 -11.27
C ALA A 528 1.33 27.26 -12.14
N LEU A 529 2.19 26.30 -11.77
CA LEU A 529 2.29 25.00 -12.43
C LEU A 529 0.93 24.28 -12.44
N MET A 530 0.34 24.12 -11.26
CA MET A 530 -0.95 23.44 -11.11
C MET A 530 -2.13 24.21 -11.74
N ASP A 531 -1.99 25.52 -11.96
CA ASP A 531 -2.97 26.32 -12.71
C ASP A 531 -2.84 26.10 -14.22
N SER A 532 -1.61 25.98 -14.74
CA SER A 532 -1.32 25.79 -16.17
C SER A 532 -1.56 24.36 -16.67
N VAL A 533 -1.31 23.36 -15.83
CA VAL A 533 -1.31 21.95 -16.26
C VAL A 533 -2.73 21.41 -16.39
N ARG A 534 -2.96 20.71 -17.50
CA ARG A 534 -4.24 20.05 -17.82
C ARG A 534 -4.37 18.66 -17.23
N VAL A 535 -3.28 17.91 -17.08
CA VAL A 535 -3.30 16.52 -16.60
C VAL A 535 -2.53 16.38 -15.29
N VAL A 536 -3.18 15.82 -14.27
CA VAL A 536 -2.53 15.52 -12.99
C VAL A 536 -2.70 14.04 -12.66
N GLY A 537 -1.58 13.34 -12.43
CA GLY A 537 -1.56 11.93 -12.04
C GLY A 537 -1.33 11.77 -10.53
N VAL A 538 -2.22 11.04 -9.85
CA VAL A 538 -2.16 10.80 -8.41
C VAL A 538 -2.92 9.52 -8.04
N PRO A 539 -2.43 8.66 -7.11
CA PRO A 539 -3.20 7.52 -6.63
C PRO A 539 -4.48 7.96 -5.88
N CYS A 540 -5.53 7.13 -5.89
CA CYS A 540 -6.85 7.48 -5.31
C CYS A 540 -6.74 7.94 -3.85
N LEU A 541 -5.98 7.21 -3.04
CA LEU A 541 -5.80 7.47 -1.61
C LEU A 541 -4.96 8.72 -1.32
N SER A 542 -4.28 9.29 -2.33
CA SER A 542 -3.49 10.51 -2.23
C SER A 542 -4.18 11.74 -2.83
N CYS A 543 -5.46 11.63 -3.20
CA CYS A 543 -6.25 12.76 -3.72
C CYS A 543 -6.51 13.86 -2.67
N ASN A 544 -6.21 13.62 -1.39
CA ASN A 544 -6.21 14.63 -0.33
C ASN A 544 -4.95 15.52 -0.32
N ASN A 545 -4.12 15.46 -1.36
CA ASN A 545 -2.93 16.29 -1.50
C ASN A 545 -3.29 17.79 -1.44
N PRO A 546 -2.59 18.62 -0.64
CA PRO A 546 -2.86 20.05 -0.53
C PRO A 546 -2.83 20.81 -1.87
N LEU A 547 -2.04 20.34 -2.85
CA LEU A 547 -1.98 20.94 -4.18
C LEU A 547 -3.26 20.74 -4.99
N LEU A 548 -4.11 19.77 -4.61
CA LEU A 548 -5.43 19.53 -5.20
C LEU A 548 -6.55 20.26 -4.43
N ALA A 549 -6.27 20.82 -3.27
CA ALA A 549 -7.26 21.50 -2.45
C ALA A 549 -7.81 22.73 -3.20
N GLY A 550 -9.14 22.83 -3.31
CA GLY A 550 -9.82 23.91 -4.03
C GLY A 550 -9.71 23.82 -5.56
N ARG A 551 -9.09 22.77 -6.11
CA ARG A 551 -8.99 22.55 -7.55
C ARG A 551 -10.12 21.66 -8.04
N HIS A 552 -10.44 21.81 -9.32
CA HIS A 552 -11.51 21.09 -9.98
C HIS A 552 -11.03 20.55 -11.32
N PHE A 553 -11.45 19.33 -11.63
CA PHE A 553 -11.16 18.64 -12.87
C PHE A 553 -12.44 18.41 -13.68
N ASP A 554 -12.32 18.45 -14.99
CA ASP A 554 -13.44 18.18 -15.87
C ASP A 554 -13.77 16.69 -15.89
N VAL A 555 -12.74 15.83 -15.91
CA VAL A 555 -12.87 14.38 -15.99
C VAL A 555 -11.86 13.71 -15.05
N ALA A 556 -12.32 12.78 -14.22
CA ALA A 556 -11.44 11.81 -13.55
C ALA A 556 -11.38 10.52 -14.38
N VAL A 557 -10.19 10.05 -14.72
CA VAL A 557 -9.97 8.74 -15.33
C VAL A 557 -9.33 7.84 -14.28
N VAL A 558 -10.04 6.78 -13.90
CA VAL A 558 -9.61 5.84 -12.86
C VAL A 558 -9.38 4.47 -13.48
N ASP A 559 -8.12 4.04 -13.54
CA ASP A 559 -7.73 2.71 -14.01
C ASP A 559 -7.68 1.70 -12.87
N GLU A 560 -7.74 0.41 -13.22
CA GLU A 560 -7.88 -0.71 -12.29
C GLU A 560 -9.06 -0.54 -11.31
N ALA A 561 -10.14 0.10 -11.78
CA ALA A 561 -11.31 0.42 -10.96
C ALA A 561 -12.02 -0.82 -10.39
N GLY A 562 -11.82 -1.99 -11.03
CA GLY A 562 -12.27 -3.28 -10.51
C GLY A 562 -11.62 -3.67 -9.17
N GLN A 563 -10.40 -3.19 -8.92
CA GLN A 563 -9.58 -3.52 -7.73
C GLN A 563 -9.69 -2.46 -6.61
N ILE A 564 -10.44 -1.38 -6.83
CA ILE A 564 -10.57 -0.27 -5.87
C ILE A 564 -11.86 -0.40 -5.06
N THR A 565 -11.77 -0.31 -3.74
CA THR A 565 -12.96 -0.26 -2.87
C THR A 565 -13.80 0.98 -3.16
N LEU A 566 -15.12 0.88 -3.02
CA LEU A 566 -16.01 2.02 -3.27
C LEU A 566 -15.61 3.28 -2.48
N PRO A 567 -15.30 3.22 -1.17
CA PRO A 567 -14.91 4.42 -0.43
C PRO A 567 -13.62 5.07 -0.93
N ALA A 568 -12.69 4.29 -1.50
CA ALA A 568 -11.41 4.80 -1.98
C ALA A 568 -11.56 5.55 -3.31
N VAL A 569 -12.37 5.04 -4.24
CA VAL A 569 -12.57 5.69 -5.55
C VAL A 569 -13.35 7.00 -5.44
N LEU A 570 -14.13 7.23 -4.38
CA LEU A 570 -14.85 8.49 -4.20
C LEU A 570 -13.93 9.73 -4.19
N ALA A 571 -12.67 9.62 -3.76
CA ALA A 571 -11.78 10.78 -3.63
C ALA A 571 -11.54 11.54 -4.97
N PRO A 572 -11.10 10.88 -6.07
CA PRO A 572 -10.98 11.55 -7.37
C PRO A 572 -12.33 11.98 -7.97
N LEU A 573 -13.41 11.28 -7.66
CA LEU A 573 -14.76 11.57 -8.17
C LEU A 573 -15.32 12.88 -7.59
N MET A 574 -15.11 13.14 -6.29
CA MET A 574 -15.61 14.34 -5.60
C MET A 574 -14.97 15.65 -6.11
N ILE A 575 -13.81 15.60 -6.74
CA ILE A 575 -13.10 16.76 -7.29
C ILE A 575 -13.23 16.89 -8.82
N SER A 576 -14.10 16.09 -9.43
CA SER A 576 -14.29 16.04 -10.88
C SER A 576 -15.74 16.26 -11.29
N SER A 577 -15.98 16.76 -12.51
CA SER A 577 -17.33 16.92 -13.07
C SER A 577 -17.88 15.62 -13.65
N SER A 578 -17.09 14.84 -14.39
CA SER A 578 -17.46 13.51 -14.85
C SER A 578 -16.36 12.51 -14.52
N PHE A 579 -16.64 11.21 -14.65
CA PHE A 579 -15.64 10.19 -14.38
C PHE A 579 -15.68 9.03 -15.38
N VAL A 580 -14.52 8.42 -15.60
CA VAL A 580 -14.34 7.23 -16.42
C VAL A 580 -13.73 6.17 -15.53
N LEU A 581 -14.41 5.05 -15.39
CA LEU A 581 -13.88 3.90 -14.67
C LEU A 581 -13.43 2.86 -15.70
N VAL A 582 -12.18 2.45 -15.61
CA VAL A 582 -11.58 1.45 -16.49
C VAL A 582 -11.08 0.30 -15.64
N GLY A 583 -11.35 -0.92 -16.09
CA GLY A 583 -10.88 -2.11 -15.40
C GLY A 583 -11.56 -3.36 -15.90
N ASP A 584 -11.47 -4.41 -15.09
CA ASP A 584 -12.09 -5.70 -15.35
C ASP A 584 -12.62 -6.28 -14.04
N HIS A 585 -13.95 -6.36 -13.91
CA HIS A 585 -14.59 -6.86 -12.69
C HIS A 585 -14.61 -8.39 -12.61
N TYR A 586 -14.11 -9.09 -13.64
CA TYR A 586 -13.86 -10.54 -13.61
C TYR A 586 -12.45 -10.91 -13.15
N GLN A 587 -11.56 -9.92 -12.98
CA GLN A 587 -10.23 -10.10 -12.41
C GLN A 587 -10.27 -9.93 -10.88
N LEU A 588 -9.13 -9.64 -10.26
CA LEU A 588 -9.02 -9.48 -8.81
C LEU A 588 -9.98 -8.39 -8.32
N SER A 589 -10.72 -8.70 -7.26
CA SER A 589 -11.52 -7.74 -6.51
C SER A 589 -10.62 -6.93 -5.56
N PRO A 590 -11.11 -5.83 -4.97
CA PRO A 590 -10.41 -5.16 -3.88
C PRO A 590 -10.09 -6.15 -2.76
N LEU A 591 -8.85 -6.10 -2.26
CA LEU A 591 -8.42 -6.96 -1.16
C LEU A 591 -9.11 -6.51 0.13
N VAL A 592 -9.84 -7.45 0.76
CA VAL A 592 -10.51 -7.25 2.03
C VAL A 592 -10.05 -8.36 2.97
N VAL A 593 -9.42 -7.99 4.08
CA VAL A 593 -8.86 -8.95 5.03
C VAL A 593 -9.94 -9.48 5.98
N SER A 594 -10.89 -8.63 6.37
CA SER A 594 -11.97 -9.01 7.29
C SER A 594 -13.07 -9.80 6.57
N PRO A 595 -13.35 -11.05 6.96
CA PRO A 595 -14.40 -11.85 6.34
C PRO A 595 -15.78 -11.18 6.45
N ARG A 596 -16.09 -10.58 7.61
CA ARG A 596 -17.34 -9.82 7.82
C ARG A 596 -17.47 -8.63 6.88
N ALA A 597 -16.37 -7.92 6.63
CA ALA A 597 -16.38 -6.78 5.71
C ALA A 597 -16.53 -7.26 4.25
N ALA A 598 -15.91 -8.39 3.90
CA ALA A 598 -16.02 -9.01 2.59
C ALA A 598 -17.46 -9.48 2.31
N GLU A 599 -18.07 -10.21 3.23
CA GLU A 599 -19.48 -10.64 3.18
C GLU A 599 -20.44 -9.45 3.08
N GLY A 600 -20.15 -8.35 3.81
CA GLY A 600 -20.92 -7.11 3.73
C GLY A 600 -20.75 -6.32 2.43
N GLY A 601 -19.89 -6.78 1.51
CA GLY A 601 -19.73 -6.20 0.17
C GLY A 601 -18.58 -5.22 0.02
N LEU A 602 -17.64 -5.11 0.98
CA LEU A 602 -16.48 -4.21 0.85
C LEU A 602 -15.59 -4.57 -0.35
N GLY A 603 -15.59 -5.85 -0.74
CA GLY A 603 -14.92 -6.38 -1.93
C GLY A 603 -15.69 -6.15 -3.23
N VAL A 604 -16.84 -5.47 -3.21
CA VAL A 604 -17.56 -5.09 -4.43
C VAL A 604 -17.16 -3.68 -4.82
N SER A 605 -16.38 -3.56 -5.91
CA SER A 605 -15.94 -2.25 -6.41
C SER A 605 -17.10 -1.43 -7.00
N LEU A 606 -16.94 -0.11 -7.03
CA LEU A 606 -17.90 0.78 -7.70
C LEU A 606 -18.04 0.43 -9.19
N PHE A 607 -16.92 0.04 -9.83
CA PHE A 607 -16.91 -0.36 -11.24
C PHE A 607 -17.86 -1.53 -11.50
N ARG A 608 -17.78 -2.59 -10.68
CA ARG A 608 -18.69 -3.73 -10.76
C ARG A 608 -20.15 -3.32 -10.57
N ARG A 609 -20.44 -2.57 -9.51
CA ARG A 609 -21.81 -2.10 -9.20
C ARG A 609 -22.44 -1.35 -10.37
N LEU A 610 -21.68 -0.43 -11.00
CA LEU A 610 -22.19 0.36 -12.12
C LEU A 610 -22.28 -0.45 -13.43
N CYS A 611 -21.37 -1.41 -13.66
CA CYS A 611 -21.45 -2.30 -14.83
C CYS A 611 -22.71 -3.17 -14.79
N GLU A 612 -23.04 -3.72 -13.62
CA GLU A 612 -24.23 -4.54 -13.41
C GLU A 612 -25.52 -3.71 -13.48
N ALA A 613 -25.51 -2.50 -12.90
CA ALA A 613 -26.69 -1.63 -12.86
C ALA A 613 -26.98 -0.91 -14.18
N GLN A 614 -25.94 -0.56 -14.96
CA GLN A 614 -26.06 0.24 -16.18
C GLN A 614 -25.24 -0.36 -17.34
N PRO A 615 -25.61 -1.55 -17.87
CA PRO A 615 -24.86 -2.23 -18.93
C PRO A 615 -24.67 -1.40 -20.20
N GLN A 616 -25.61 -0.50 -20.51
CA GLN A 616 -25.56 0.41 -21.67
C GLN A 616 -24.45 1.48 -21.58
N ALA A 617 -23.93 1.72 -20.37
CA ALA A 617 -22.80 2.63 -20.15
C ALA A 617 -21.43 1.94 -20.36
N VAL A 618 -21.41 0.61 -20.52
CA VAL A 618 -20.20 -0.21 -20.62
C VAL A 618 -19.74 -0.31 -22.07
N THR A 619 -18.47 -0.02 -22.31
CA THR A 619 -17.75 -0.36 -23.55
C THR A 619 -16.79 -1.49 -23.28
N ALA A 620 -17.04 -2.66 -23.88
CA ALA A 620 -16.14 -3.80 -23.75
C ALA A 620 -15.06 -3.76 -24.84
N LEU A 621 -13.80 -3.89 -24.42
CA LEU A 621 -12.68 -4.18 -25.32
C LEU A 621 -12.51 -5.70 -25.35
N GLN A 622 -12.56 -6.30 -26.54
CA GLN A 622 -12.60 -7.75 -26.75
C GLN A 622 -11.38 -8.25 -27.54
N ARG A 623 -10.85 -7.44 -28.46
CA ARG A 623 -9.63 -7.77 -29.21
C ARG A 623 -8.38 -7.66 -28.34
N GLN A 624 -7.71 -8.79 -28.11
CA GLN A 624 -6.53 -8.92 -27.26
C GLN A 624 -5.26 -9.21 -28.07
N TYR A 625 -4.13 -8.71 -27.58
CA TYR A 625 -2.82 -8.74 -28.26
C TYR A 625 -1.73 -9.44 -27.42
N ARG A 626 -2.11 -10.30 -26.47
CA ARG A 626 -1.20 -10.98 -25.52
C ARG A 626 -1.14 -12.49 -25.73
N MET A 627 -2.30 -13.16 -25.77
CA MET A 627 -2.42 -14.62 -25.72
C MET A 627 -2.60 -15.20 -27.12
N CYS A 628 -1.96 -16.34 -27.41
CA CYS A 628 -2.29 -17.11 -28.61
C CYS A 628 -3.69 -17.75 -28.50
N ALA A 629 -4.22 -18.27 -29.60
CA ALA A 629 -5.60 -18.78 -29.65
C ALA A 629 -5.87 -19.91 -28.63
N ALA A 630 -4.91 -20.82 -28.45
CA ALA A 630 -5.02 -21.94 -27.50
C ALA A 630 -5.09 -21.46 -26.04
N ILE A 631 -4.21 -20.53 -25.65
CA ILE A 631 -4.23 -19.94 -24.30
C ILE A 631 -5.51 -19.13 -24.09
N MET A 632 -5.94 -18.35 -25.09
CA MET A 632 -7.16 -17.53 -25.04
C MET A 632 -8.45 -18.35 -24.92
N ALA A 633 -8.46 -19.59 -25.43
CA ALA A 633 -9.62 -20.47 -25.34
C ALA A 633 -10.01 -20.79 -23.88
N LEU A 634 -9.04 -20.92 -22.98
CA LEU A 634 -9.27 -21.17 -21.55
C LEU A 634 -10.07 -20.06 -20.84
N PRO A 635 -9.62 -18.79 -20.79
CA PRO A 635 -10.39 -17.72 -20.17
C PRO A 635 -11.71 -17.46 -20.90
N ASN A 636 -11.81 -17.74 -22.21
CA ASN A 636 -13.09 -17.66 -22.92
C ASN A 636 -14.10 -18.71 -22.44
N ALA A 637 -13.67 -19.95 -22.21
CA ALA A 637 -14.52 -21.01 -21.70
C ALA A 637 -14.90 -20.78 -20.23
N LEU A 638 -13.97 -20.30 -19.41
CA LEU A 638 -14.14 -20.21 -17.96
C LEU A 638 -14.78 -18.90 -17.48
N VAL A 639 -14.50 -17.77 -18.13
CA VAL A 639 -14.81 -16.43 -17.59
C VAL A 639 -15.55 -15.55 -18.60
N TYR A 640 -15.03 -15.45 -19.83
CA TYR A 640 -15.48 -14.43 -20.78
C TYR A 640 -16.57 -14.91 -21.74
N SER A 641 -17.03 -16.17 -21.66
CA SER A 641 -18.11 -16.71 -22.49
C SER A 641 -17.88 -16.50 -24.00
N GLY A 642 -16.66 -16.75 -24.46
CA GLY A 642 -16.28 -16.60 -25.88
C GLY A 642 -16.09 -15.16 -26.37
N ARG A 643 -16.17 -14.15 -25.50
CA ARG A 643 -16.08 -12.72 -25.90
C ARG A 643 -14.68 -12.23 -26.28
N LEU A 644 -13.59 -12.91 -25.88
CA LEU A 644 -12.24 -12.52 -26.27
C LEU A 644 -11.92 -12.97 -27.70
N ALA A 645 -11.33 -12.07 -28.48
CA ALA A 645 -10.86 -12.36 -29.84
C ALA A 645 -9.37 -11.98 -29.99
N ALA A 646 -8.61 -12.75 -30.78
CA ALA A 646 -7.22 -12.38 -31.08
C ALA A 646 -7.18 -11.14 -31.97
N GLY A 647 -6.30 -10.19 -31.65
CA GLY A 647 -6.18 -8.92 -32.37
C GLY A 647 -5.54 -9.07 -33.76
N SER A 648 -4.84 -10.17 -34.03
CA SER A 648 -4.29 -10.51 -35.35
C SER A 648 -4.07 -12.02 -35.49
N ALA A 649 -3.94 -12.49 -36.73
CA ALA A 649 -3.59 -13.89 -37.02
C ALA A 649 -2.21 -14.27 -36.46
N ALA A 650 -1.26 -13.32 -36.46
CA ALA A 650 0.07 -13.51 -35.88
C ALA A 650 0.01 -13.78 -34.37
N VAL A 651 -0.80 -13.01 -33.63
CA VAL A 651 -1.03 -13.26 -32.19
C VAL A 651 -1.71 -14.61 -31.99
N ALA A 652 -2.76 -14.91 -32.77
CA ALA A 652 -3.50 -16.17 -32.65
C ALA A 652 -2.61 -17.41 -32.87
N GLY A 653 -1.69 -17.33 -33.82
CA GLY A 653 -0.77 -18.40 -34.20
C GLY A 653 0.57 -18.41 -33.45
N ALA A 654 0.80 -17.52 -32.50
CA ALA A 654 2.08 -17.41 -31.80
C ALA A 654 2.45 -18.69 -31.02
N GLU A 655 3.72 -19.06 -31.08
CA GLU A 655 4.30 -20.26 -30.46
C GLU A 655 5.56 -19.91 -29.66
N LEU A 656 5.90 -20.79 -28.70
CA LEU A 656 7.13 -20.66 -27.94
C LEU A 656 8.34 -20.91 -28.86
N THR A 657 9.22 -19.93 -28.96
CA THR A 657 10.47 -20.07 -29.72
C THR A 657 11.56 -20.61 -28.80
N LEU A 658 12.15 -21.74 -29.18
CA LEU A 658 13.30 -22.33 -28.48
C LEU A 658 14.53 -22.20 -29.38
N PRO A 659 15.47 -21.27 -29.09
CA PRO A 659 16.66 -21.09 -29.92
C PRO A 659 17.60 -22.30 -29.96
N ARG A 660 17.64 -23.09 -28.89
CA ARG A 660 18.53 -24.26 -28.70
C ARG A 660 17.75 -25.49 -28.24
N PRO A 661 16.83 -26.03 -29.05
CA PRO A 661 15.99 -27.16 -28.64
C PRO A 661 16.80 -28.44 -28.33
N GLU A 662 18.00 -28.60 -28.89
CA GLU A 662 18.92 -29.70 -28.62
C GLU A 662 19.36 -29.75 -27.14
N ALA A 663 19.37 -28.62 -26.44
CA ALA A 663 19.74 -28.54 -25.03
C ALA A 663 18.79 -29.36 -24.13
N LEU A 664 17.54 -29.58 -24.58
CA LEU A 664 16.53 -30.40 -23.91
C LEU A 664 16.91 -31.88 -23.82
N ALA A 665 17.88 -32.35 -24.61
CA ALA A 665 18.37 -33.72 -24.53
C ALA A 665 18.99 -34.04 -23.16
N ARG A 666 19.55 -33.02 -22.48
CA ARG A 666 20.20 -33.11 -21.16
C ARG A 666 19.21 -33.12 -19.99
N HIS A 667 17.95 -32.81 -20.25
CA HIS A 667 16.88 -32.70 -19.25
C HIS A 667 16.01 -33.98 -19.23
N PRO A 668 15.29 -34.24 -18.12
CA PRO A 668 14.37 -35.36 -18.00
C PRO A 668 13.43 -35.53 -19.21
N ALA A 669 13.21 -36.77 -19.63
CA ALA A 669 12.47 -37.08 -20.86
C ALA A 669 11.01 -36.58 -20.84
N TRP A 670 10.39 -36.50 -19.65
CA TRP A 670 9.02 -36.04 -19.47
C TRP A 670 8.82 -34.55 -19.81
N LEU A 671 9.89 -33.74 -19.80
CA LEU A 671 9.82 -32.30 -20.12
C LEU A 671 9.67 -32.04 -21.61
N ARG A 672 10.28 -32.89 -22.45
CA ARG A 672 10.31 -32.71 -23.92
C ARG A 672 8.92 -32.56 -24.56
N PRO A 673 7.91 -33.40 -24.25
CA PRO A 673 6.57 -33.23 -24.81
C PRO A 673 5.90 -31.94 -24.33
N LEU A 674 6.18 -31.45 -23.12
CA LEU A 674 5.61 -30.21 -22.58
C LEU A 674 6.19 -28.95 -23.24
N MET A 675 7.41 -29.05 -23.76
CA MET A 675 8.17 -27.94 -24.34
C MET A 675 8.13 -27.89 -25.87
N ALA A 676 7.38 -28.80 -26.52
CA ALA A 676 7.21 -28.75 -27.96
C ALA A 676 6.49 -27.44 -28.36
N PRO A 677 6.97 -26.67 -29.37
CA PRO A 677 6.37 -25.38 -29.74
C PRO A 677 4.86 -25.44 -30.06
N ALA A 678 4.38 -26.59 -30.56
CA ALA A 678 2.96 -26.84 -30.81
C ALA A 678 2.11 -26.94 -29.53
N VAL A 679 2.73 -27.29 -28.40
CA VAL A 679 2.10 -27.37 -27.08
C VAL A 679 2.11 -25.99 -26.45
N ARG A 680 0.98 -25.30 -26.57
CA ARG A 680 0.79 -23.93 -26.08
C ARG A 680 0.20 -23.86 -24.67
N VAL A 681 -0.44 -24.96 -24.26
CA VAL A 681 -1.04 -25.16 -22.94
C VAL A 681 -0.75 -26.60 -22.55
N ALA A 682 -0.20 -26.79 -21.36
CA ALA A 682 0.01 -28.11 -20.77
C ALA A 682 -0.41 -28.08 -19.30
N PHE A 683 -0.98 -29.18 -18.83
CA PHE A 683 -1.28 -29.41 -17.42
C PHE A 683 -0.46 -30.62 -16.98
N LEU A 684 0.45 -30.41 -16.04
CA LEU A 684 1.24 -31.48 -15.45
C LEU A 684 0.51 -31.95 -14.19
N ASP A 685 -0.07 -33.14 -14.27
CA ASP A 685 -0.65 -33.80 -13.11
C ASP A 685 0.48 -34.33 -12.21
N THR A 686 0.45 -33.93 -10.94
CA THR A 686 1.44 -34.32 -9.92
C THR A 686 0.92 -35.39 -8.97
N ASP A 687 -0.28 -35.92 -9.21
CA ASP A 687 -0.80 -37.04 -8.46
C ASP A 687 0.13 -38.27 -8.64
N PRO A 688 0.38 -39.05 -7.58
CA PRO A 688 1.27 -40.19 -7.66
C PRO A 688 0.68 -41.24 -8.61
N THR A 689 1.32 -41.42 -9.76
CA THR A 689 0.94 -42.47 -10.72
C THR A 689 1.45 -43.86 -10.31
N ASP A 690 2.48 -43.92 -9.46
CA ASP A 690 3.09 -45.13 -8.91
C ASP A 690 3.29 -45.02 -7.39
N ALA A 691 3.13 -46.13 -6.68
CA ALA A 691 3.21 -46.20 -5.21
C ALA A 691 4.62 -45.88 -4.62
N ASP A 692 5.66 -45.88 -5.47
CA ASP A 692 7.06 -45.72 -5.07
C ASP A 692 7.62 -44.31 -5.32
N VAL A 693 6.83 -43.39 -5.88
CA VAL A 693 7.22 -41.98 -6.09
C VAL A 693 6.82 -41.17 -4.86
N ALA A 694 7.78 -40.51 -4.22
CA ALA A 694 7.50 -39.62 -3.11
C ALA A 694 6.43 -38.59 -3.51
N PRO A 695 5.31 -38.48 -2.76
CA PRO A 695 4.18 -37.67 -3.18
C PRO A 695 4.59 -36.19 -3.28
N CYS A 696 4.15 -35.51 -4.34
CA CYS A 696 4.08 -34.05 -4.35
C CYS A 696 3.02 -33.64 -3.33
N GLY A 697 3.44 -33.43 -2.08
CA GLY A 697 2.55 -33.14 -0.97
C GLY A 697 2.61 -31.68 -0.54
N GLU A 698 1.45 -31.12 -0.23
CA GLU A 698 1.37 -29.84 0.46
C GLU A 698 1.98 -29.94 1.86
N VAL A 699 2.89 -29.03 2.16
CA VAL A 699 3.47 -28.81 3.48
C VAL A 699 2.91 -27.51 4.01
N GLN A 700 2.14 -27.60 5.09
CA GLN A 700 1.62 -26.43 5.79
C GLN A 700 2.71 -25.85 6.70
N LEU A 701 3.21 -24.67 6.35
CA LEU A 701 4.06 -23.86 7.22
C LEU A 701 3.22 -22.81 7.94
N ARG A 702 3.81 -22.16 8.96
CA ARG A 702 3.20 -21.01 9.64
C ARG A 702 2.94 -19.83 8.70
N GLU A 703 3.85 -19.62 7.75
CA GLU A 703 3.85 -18.52 6.78
C GLU A 703 2.90 -18.77 5.58
N GLY A 704 2.38 -20.00 5.45
CA GLY A 704 1.53 -20.42 4.34
C GLY A 704 1.82 -21.84 3.87
N THR A 705 1.22 -22.23 2.75
CA THR A 705 1.32 -23.58 2.17
C THR A 705 2.41 -23.61 1.10
N THR A 706 3.19 -24.70 1.04
CA THR A 706 4.22 -24.95 0.03
C THR A 706 4.11 -26.38 -0.49
N ASN A 707 4.46 -26.63 -1.74
CA ASN A 707 4.61 -27.96 -2.30
C ASN A 707 6.04 -28.11 -2.86
N PRO A 708 6.95 -28.83 -2.16
CA PRO A 708 8.33 -29.04 -2.63
C PRO A 708 8.43 -29.82 -3.94
N GLY A 709 7.49 -30.73 -4.21
CA GLY A 709 7.47 -31.52 -5.44
C GLY A 709 7.14 -30.66 -6.66
N GLU A 710 6.08 -29.84 -6.57
CA GLU A 710 5.77 -28.84 -7.58
C GLU A 710 6.92 -27.85 -7.78
N ALA A 711 7.58 -27.44 -6.69
CA ALA A 711 8.72 -26.55 -6.77
C ALA A 711 9.89 -27.19 -7.55
N ALA A 712 10.21 -28.47 -7.29
CA ALA A 712 11.23 -29.17 -8.04
C ALA A 712 10.87 -29.30 -9.55
N ALA A 713 9.61 -29.60 -9.86
CA ALA A 713 9.13 -29.74 -11.24
C ALA A 713 9.20 -28.40 -12.01
N VAL A 714 8.74 -27.30 -11.41
CA VAL A 714 8.79 -25.97 -11.99
C VAL A 714 10.23 -25.46 -12.12
N ALA A 715 11.12 -25.77 -11.16
CA ALA A 715 12.55 -25.47 -11.28
C ALA A 715 13.17 -26.16 -12.50
N ALA A 716 12.85 -27.44 -12.71
CA ALA A 716 13.34 -28.21 -13.84
C ALA A 716 12.83 -27.65 -15.19
N LEU A 717 11.54 -27.27 -15.25
CA LEU A 717 10.95 -26.59 -16.42
C LEU A 717 11.66 -25.27 -16.72
N ALA A 718 11.87 -24.43 -15.72
CA ALA A 718 12.52 -23.14 -15.90
C ALA A 718 14.00 -23.28 -16.31
N ALA A 719 14.73 -24.22 -15.70
CA ALA A 719 16.10 -24.54 -16.09
C ALA A 719 16.19 -25.05 -17.54
N ALA A 720 15.25 -25.90 -17.96
CA ALA A 720 15.17 -26.39 -19.33
C ALA A 720 14.88 -25.27 -20.35
N LEU A 721 14.00 -24.31 -20.02
CA LEU A 721 13.71 -23.14 -20.86
C LEU A 721 14.95 -22.24 -21.04
N LEU A 722 15.65 -21.97 -19.94
CA LEU A 722 16.89 -21.19 -19.96
C LEU A 722 17.99 -21.87 -20.80
N ASP A 723 18.18 -23.17 -20.60
CA ASP A 723 19.12 -23.96 -21.39
C ASP A 723 18.74 -24.00 -22.87
N ALA A 724 17.45 -24.07 -23.18
CA ALA A 724 16.92 -23.98 -24.54
C ALA A 724 17.04 -22.57 -25.15
N GLY A 725 17.53 -21.58 -24.40
CA GLY A 725 17.86 -20.25 -24.89
C GLY A 725 16.76 -19.19 -24.70
N VAL A 726 15.71 -19.47 -23.93
CA VAL A 726 14.69 -18.48 -23.56
C VAL A 726 15.31 -17.49 -22.57
N ALA A 727 15.07 -16.19 -22.76
CA ALA A 727 15.64 -15.17 -21.88
C ALA A 727 14.98 -15.22 -20.49
N PRO A 728 15.72 -15.01 -19.39
CA PRO A 728 15.13 -15.01 -18.04
C PRO A 728 13.95 -14.04 -17.86
N GLY A 729 13.98 -12.89 -18.56
CA GLY A 729 12.92 -11.90 -18.51
C GLY A 729 11.63 -12.28 -19.26
N GLU A 730 11.64 -13.37 -20.04
CA GLU A 730 10.47 -13.89 -20.75
C GLU A 730 9.77 -15.02 -19.97
N ILE A 731 10.30 -15.40 -18.81
CA ILE A 731 9.78 -16.47 -17.95
C ILE A 731 9.19 -15.85 -16.69
N GLY A 732 7.92 -16.14 -16.41
CA GLY A 732 7.25 -15.77 -15.17
C GLY A 732 6.72 -17.01 -14.45
N VAL A 733 7.02 -17.15 -13.17
CA VAL A 733 6.47 -18.20 -12.30
C VAL A 733 5.48 -17.56 -11.34
N VAL A 734 4.28 -18.13 -11.26
CA VAL A 734 3.16 -17.61 -10.46
C VAL A 734 2.65 -18.70 -9.54
N SER A 735 2.41 -18.36 -8.27
CA SER A 735 1.76 -19.23 -7.29
C SER A 735 0.77 -18.43 -6.43
N PRO A 736 -0.38 -18.99 -6.04
CA PRO A 736 -1.33 -18.32 -5.15
C PRO A 736 -0.79 -18.17 -3.71
N TYR A 737 0.19 -18.99 -3.31
CA TYR A 737 0.73 -18.96 -1.95
C TYR A 737 2.08 -18.25 -1.89
N ARG A 738 2.19 -17.22 -1.05
CA ARG A 738 3.45 -16.50 -0.82
C ARG A 738 4.56 -17.42 -0.30
N ALA A 739 4.21 -18.37 0.57
CA ALA A 739 5.17 -19.35 1.08
C ALA A 739 5.77 -20.24 -0.02
N GLN A 740 5.00 -20.58 -1.06
CA GLN A 740 5.51 -21.30 -2.23
C GLN A 740 6.46 -20.44 -3.06
N VAL A 741 6.18 -19.14 -3.19
CA VAL A 741 7.08 -18.21 -3.89
C VAL A 741 8.41 -18.05 -3.15
N GLY A 742 8.35 -17.96 -1.81
CA GLY A 742 9.52 -17.81 -0.94
C GLY A 742 10.28 -19.12 -0.65
N ALA A 743 9.74 -20.28 -1.02
CA ALA A 743 10.44 -21.55 -0.88
C ALA A 743 11.75 -21.47 -1.68
N ARG A 744 12.91 -21.61 -1.01
CA ARG A 744 14.21 -21.49 -1.69
C ARG A 744 14.36 -22.60 -2.72
N TRP A 745 14.24 -22.24 -3.99
CA TRP A 745 14.53 -23.07 -5.16
C TRP A 745 16.02 -23.38 -5.15
N LEU A 746 16.40 -24.60 -4.79
CA LEU A 746 17.80 -25.03 -4.78
C LEU A 746 18.38 -24.89 -6.19
N GLY A 747 19.18 -23.85 -6.40
CA GLY A 747 20.19 -23.80 -7.47
C GLY A 747 19.82 -23.11 -8.79
N VAL A 748 18.69 -22.40 -8.92
CA VAL A 748 18.39 -21.67 -10.16
C VAL A 748 18.08 -20.20 -9.85
N GLY A 749 18.94 -19.29 -10.30
CA GLY A 749 18.80 -17.85 -10.12
C GLY A 749 17.67 -17.24 -10.97
N LEU A 750 16.42 -17.63 -10.70
CA LEU A 750 15.22 -17.03 -11.29
C LEU A 750 14.53 -16.11 -10.27
N TRP A 751 14.12 -14.94 -10.75
CA TRP A 751 13.30 -13.99 -10.00
C TRP A 751 11.85 -14.47 -10.05
N MET A 752 11.24 -14.75 -8.90
CA MET A 752 9.82 -15.11 -8.82
C MET A 752 8.98 -13.93 -8.38
N TRP A 753 7.83 -13.78 -9.05
CA TRP A 753 6.88 -12.69 -8.81
C TRP A 753 5.73 -13.24 -7.96
N GLY A 754 5.56 -12.72 -6.74
CA GLY A 754 4.35 -12.95 -5.96
C GLY A 754 3.18 -12.18 -6.56
N LEU A 755 1.99 -12.78 -6.59
CA LEU A 755 0.74 -12.06 -6.86
C LEU A 755 0.44 -11.12 -5.68
N ASP A 756 1.09 -9.95 -5.66
CA ASP A 756 0.64 -8.79 -4.91
C ASP A 756 0.24 -7.70 -5.91
N SER A 757 -0.88 -7.03 -5.63
CA SER A 757 -1.52 -6.00 -6.47
C SER A 757 -0.67 -4.76 -6.75
N THR A 758 0.61 -4.76 -6.40
CA THR A 758 1.56 -3.68 -6.65
C THR A 758 2.64 -4.15 -7.59
N VAL A 759 2.80 -3.41 -8.69
CA VAL A 759 3.80 -3.57 -9.76
C VAL A 759 3.34 -4.45 -10.92
N GLY A 760 2.81 -3.77 -11.94
CA GLY A 760 2.71 -4.26 -13.32
C GLY A 760 3.37 -3.27 -14.26
#